data_AF-A0A6I1GEK6-F1
#
_entry.id   AF-A0A6I1GEK6-F1
#
_cell.length_a   1.000
_cell.length_b   1.000
_cell.length_c   1.000
_cell.angle_alpha   90.00
_cell.angle_beta   90.00
_cell.angle_gamma   90.00
#
_symmetry.space_group_name_H-M   'P 1'
#
loop_
_entity.id
_entity.type
_entity.pdbx_description
1 polymer ?
#
loop_
_entity_poly.entity_id
_entity_poly.type
_entity_poly.pdbx_seq_one_letter_code
_entity_poly.pdbx_strand_id
1 'polypeptide(L)'
;MRITTMKHGVAYRAVTAVAALAMTATFAAPAMAADDASQSGSQAAQQYKIYPQPQDAQYGKGSLILRDTANTVVESGIDSATKSRLDETLKLKKITAKPGETIPETAYQLNVLVGINGSNGVVDAYAKKLIADGTLKIADGTFDKNDAYVLAVLPGDAKTPDTILVLGRDTDSAFYGLTTLYQIFQQLPGRAVDHLTVSDWSDTKSRGFIEGYYGSPWSTADRVNLMTWGGYYKMNTYVYAPKDDPLHRNNWRGLYTQEQIDNEIKPQAEAGNKSKVRFVYALAPFHNEGEAAGKYFRFDTEEHYQEDLKVLKAKYLQTIDAGVRQIAVLADDSTNWGDKYGNENTYLKLLKDLTSWLHELQQEKNADGTLKYEGLKDTILYCPALYTYTGAGEAWYKEFPSNVQIVMTGQRTFGAATPEFAAKFKSNTDRSPFMWVNWPCSDMNRNTAYQYLVMGGQNNFLKPGAGYNTYDGIMLNPMQQSEPSKVGIFMASDYSWNAWESEKDGQEAWEDSFSYVDHNSPIATSGSRALRDLAMNMRILNDGGIDGRHSDPDYDATNKWWINQESVDYTGKLDVKGILTALKAKLDDGSATAADLDQATKIYTTLQTAAKRYRAGYGDKNLFAQVEPWISFWDDATEAALDYIAAAKSALAGDTDAAKTAYEAGKAAFTKSDTHTIADYYQRNKPARGGLVIVRPTIISLGSFVKAKLDGTTPTPKPDDATLTMENVGAAAWSENVDPKAVYDNDDSTFFWLQSTGGDHINANATVTVTYKTERKAKEFRFIQAEKGGDAIVNGRLDYQDGDGNWVKLGDITADDQKKIVTLDKAVTVKAVRVTNLTEVSKWWKIYDLSATAIEDAGTLDKTALNEAIAAAKKVDTTTWTDASKTALADALKTAEALAKTDAEATQAQIDAAVKALNAAVKGVERYTGKTLDQLKGEHVANTDALYTAASYDAYQTAYDDFAAALADAGNLAKADGEALEAAYAAAKSGLTYDQTERDYAQLALNDAARYDGAQYTDKSWEAFQKALTALADQLKADPNGTVNPAEYAKLRTALADAIAGLTKKDDNNKPGENPNKPEPNKPGQGGGGNNGKPTTKPTKPAAKPNQSGSQQGGKLSATGASVTGIAFAVVALAAAGIAATALRKRA
;
A
#
# COMPACT_ATOMS: atom_id res chain seq x y z
N MET A 1 53.48 6.71 -20.09
CA MET A 1 54.63 5.84 -19.74
C MET A 1 54.13 4.87 -18.67
N ARG A 2 54.07 3.54 -18.84
CA ARG A 2 55.16 2.54 -19.02
C ARG A 2 56.22 2.63 -17.90
N ILE A 3 56.66 1.59 -17.18
CA ILE A 3 56.44 0.10 -17.07
C ILE A 3 56.84 -0.27 -15.60
N THR A 4 56.32 -1.27 -14.86
CA THR A 4 56.78 -2.69 -14.73
C THR A 4 55.85 -3.39 -13.70
N THR A 5 55.04 -4.44 -13.96
CA THR A 5 55.33 -5.90 -14.00
C THR A 5 56.19 -6.46 -12.84
N MET A 6 55.99 -7.65 -12.23
CA MET A 6 54.94 -8.70 -12.23
C MET A 6 55.33 -9.76 -11.16
N LYS A 7 54.39 -10.56 -10.59
CA LYS A 7 54.58 -12.02 -10.31
C LYS A 7 53.33 -12.75 -9.76
N HIS A 8 52.95 -13.80 -10.50
CA HIS A 8 52.24 -15.07 -10.21
C HIS A 8 51.90 -15.47 -8.74
N GLY A 9 50.85 -16.25 -8.42
CA GLY A 9 49.75 -16.80 -9.24
C GLY A 9 49.02 -18.03 -8.63
N VAL A 10 47.73 -18.22 -8.99
CA VAL A 10 46.96 -19.49 -9.20
C VAL A 10 46.64 -20.49 -8.03
N ALA A 11 45.32 -20.78 -7.90
CA ALA A 11 44.62 -22.04 -7.48
C ALA A 11 44.32 -22.45 -6.00
N TYR A 12 43.07 -22.18 -5.57
CA TYR A 12 41.96 -23.13 -5.28
C TYR A 12 42.07 -24.45 -4.44
N ARG A 13 41.03 -24.66 -3.59
CA ARG A 13 40.54 -25.88 -2.88
C ARG A 13 41.32 -26.36 -1.63
N ALA A 14 40.72 -26.89 -0.55
CA ALA A 14 39.34 -26.90 -0.01
C ALA A 14 39.31 -27.53 1.42
N VAL A 15 38.30 -27.23 2.27
CA VAL A 15 37.70 -28.12 3.34
C VAL A 15 38.62 -28.48 4.56
N THR A 16 38.26 -28.44 5.87
CA THR A 16 36.98 -28.29 6.63
C THR A 16 37.20 -27.80 8.09
N ALA A 17 36.10 -27.36 8.72
CA ALA A 17 35.67 -27.61 10.11
C ALA A 17 36.31 -26.92 11.35
N VAL A 18 35.37 -26.47 12.20
CA VAL A 18 35.32 -26.38 13.68
C VAL A 18 35.08 -24.96 14.20
N ALA A 19 33.79 -24.62 14.42
CA ALA A 19 33.27 -23.70 15.45
C ALA A 19 31.77 -23.37 15.21
N ALA A 20 30.87 -24.30 15.50
CA ALA A 20 29.42 -24.06 15.43
C ALA A 20 28.67 -24.80 16.55
N LEU A 21 28.94 -24.41 17.81
CA LEU A 21 28.22 -24.86 19.02
C LEU A 21 28.70 -24.06 20.25
N ALA A 22 28.24 -22.80 20.39
CA ALA A 22 28.17 -22.03 21.67
C ALA A 22 27.85 -20.52 21.45
N MET A 23 26.68 -20.17 20.89
CA MET A 23 26.06 -18.85 21.10
C MET A 23 24.52 -18.98 21.11
N THR A 24 24.00 -19.65 22.14
CA THR A 24 22.58 -19.60 22.51
C THR A 24 22.37 -18.55 23.60
N ALA A 25 21.26 -17.82 23.52
CA ALA A 25 20.73 -16.92 24.54
C ALA A 25 21.49 -15.59 24.80
N THR A 26 21.48 -14.69 23.81
CA THR A 26 21.13 -13.29 24.09
C THR A 26 19.72 -13.04 23.58
N PHE A 27 18.77 -12.89 24.51
CA PHE A 27 17.39 -12.56 24.19
C PHE A 27 17.32 -11.19 23.51
N ALA A 28 16.86 -11.17 22.25
CA ALA A 28 16.24 -9.97 21.70
C ALA A 28 14.89 -9.79 22.40
N ALA A 29 14.85 -8.91 23.40
CA ALA A 29 13.58 -8.45 23.96
C ALA A 29 12.78 -7.74 22.86
N PRO A 30 11.43 -7.84 22.84
CA PRO A 30 10.62 -7.17 21.84
C PRO A 30 10.67 -5.65 22.07
N ALA A 31 11.55 -4.95 21.34
CA ALA A 31 11.64 -3.50 21.30
C ALA A 31 10.46 -2.82 20.55
N MET A 32 9.35 -3.55 20.33
CA MET A 32 8.24 -3.16 19.44
C MET A 32 6.96 -2.73 20.18
N ALA A 33 7.07 -2.37 21.45
CA ALA A 33 6.01 -1.73 22.22
C ALA A 33 6.51 -0.55 23.09
N ALA A 34 7.77 -0.11 22.89
CA ALA A 34 8.44 0.86 23.76
C ALA A 34 8.65 2.24 23.11
N ASP A 35 8.85 2.34 21.79
CA ASP A 35 9.14 3.63 21.15
C ASP A 35 7.96 4.62 21.15
N ASP A 36 6.71 4.14 21.28
CA ASP A 36 5.53 4.98 21.56
C ASP A 36 5.22 5.14 23.07
N ALA A 37 5.92 4.44 23.96
CA ALA A 37 5.52 4.30 25.37
C ALA A 37 6.61 4.68 26.41
N SER A 38 7.87 4.95 26.02
CA SER A 38 8.94 5.32 26.94
C SER A 38 9.52 6.72 26.72
N GLN A 39 8.72 7.76 26.99
CA GLN A 39 9.22 9.08 27.40
C GLN A 39 8.61 9.53 28.73
N SER A 40 8.92 8.83 29.82
CA SER A 40 8.64 9.30 31.18
C SER A 40 9.74 10.27 31.65
N GLY A 41 9.55 11.57 31.42
CA GLY A 41 10.40 12.62 32.00
C GLY A 41 10.83 13.68 30.99
N SER A 42 10.20 14.87 31.07
CA SER A 42 10.28 16.00 30.14
C SER A 42 9.68 15.74 28.76
N GLN A 43 8.70 16.58 28.36
CA GLN A 43 8.17 16.61 27.01
C GLN A 43 9.27 17.07 26.03
N ALA A 44 9.80 16.14 25.24
CA ALA A 44 10.12 16.49 23.86
C ALA A 44 8.80 16.71 23.11
N ALA A 45 8.71 17.72 22.25
CA ALA A 45 7.52 17.93 21.44
C ALA A 45 7.34 16.72 20.51
N GLN A 46 6.12 16.14 20.48
CA GLN A 46 5.82 15.03 19.59
C GLN A 46 5.70 15.59 18.17
N GLN A 47 6.64 15.24 17.29
CA GLN A 47 6.62 15.75 15.93
C GLN A 47 5.42 15.17 15.16
N TYR A 48 4.66 16.05 14.52
CA TYR A 48 3.53 15.65 13.68
C TYR A 48 3.99 14.97 12.41
N LYS A 49 3.34 13.86 12.06
CA LYS A 49 3.55 13.13 10.81
C LYS A 49 2.88 13.86 9.66
N ILE A 50 3.68 14.44 8.76
CA ILE A 50 3.21 15.30 7.68
C ILE A 50 3.76 14.77 6.36
N TYR A 51 2.87 14.56 5.38
CA TYR A 51 3.25 14.14 4.02
C TYR A 51 2.64 15.07 2.96
N PRO A 52 3.41 15.54 1.96
CA PRO A 52 4.86 15.42 1.85
C PRO A 52 5.64 16.00 3.03
N GLN A 53 6.79 15.39 3.34
CA GLN A 53 7.67 15.80 4.43
C GLN A 53 8.08 17.28 4.27
N PRO A 54 7.86 18.15 5.28
CA PRO A 54 8.24 19.56 5.18
C PRO A 54 9.75 19.77 5.07
N GLN A 55 10.15 20.84 4.39
CA GLN A 55 11.57 21.22 4.22
C GLN A 55 12.20 21.77 5.52
N ASP A 56 11.51 22.62 6.26
CA ASP A 56 11.90 23.08 7.60
C ASP A 56 10.68 23.11 8.53
N ALA A 57 10.79 22.45 9.69
CA ALA A 57 9.76 22.39 10.71
C ALA A 57 10.38 22.54 12.11
N GLN A 58 10.12 23.67 12.76
CA GLN A 58 10.71 24.05 14.04
C GLN A 58 9.65 24.10 15.14
N TYR A 59 9.87 23.33 16.21
CA TYR A 59 8.97 23.28 17.36
C TYR A 59 9.45 24.24 18.45
N GLY A 60 8.55 25.13 18.86
CA GLY A 60 8.72 26.05 19.98
C GLY A 60 8.38 25.40 21.33
N LYS A 61 8.28 26.23 22.37
CA LYS A 61 7.83 25.78 23.70
C LYS A 61 6.35 26.09 23.89
N GLY A 62 5.65 25.14 24.52
CA GLY A 62 4.23 25.23 24.84
C GLY A 62 3.34 24.90 23.64
N SER A 63 2.04 25.00 23.87
CA SER A 63 0.98 24.72 22.89
C SER A 63 -0.12 25.79 23.03
N LEU A 64 -0.86 26.03 21.95
CA LEU A 64 -2.13 26.75 22.02
C LEU A 64 -3.27 25.76 22.10
N ILE A 65 -4.40 26.14 22.69
CA ILE A 65 -5.57 25.25 22.78
C ILE A 65 -6.68 25.82 21.89
N LEU A 66 -7.10 25.01 20.91
CA LEU A 66 -8.11 25.40 19.93
C LEU A 66 -9.44 25.71 20.62
N ARG A 67 -9.96 26.92 20.42
CA ARG A 67 -11.28 27.36 20.92
C ARG A 67 -12.41 26.92 19.98
N ASP A 68 -13.65 26.93 20.45
CA ASP A 68 -14.82 26.60 19.62
C ASP A 68 -15.13 27.66 18.57
N THR A 69 -14.55 28.86 18.69
CA THR A 69 -14.65 29.92 17.69
C THR A 69 -13.29 30.55 17.44
N ALA A 70 -12.98 30.85 16.18
CA ALA A 70 -11.79 31.58 15.78
C ALA A 70 -12.16 32.83 14.98
N ASN A 71 -11.46 33.95 15.20
CA ASN A 71 -11.52 35.10 14.30
C ASN A 71 -10.73 34.74 13.04
N THR A 72 -11.38 34.78 11.88
CA THR A 72 -10.75 34.42 10.60
C THR A 72 -10.51 35.67 9.76
N VAL A 73 -9.25 35.93 9.43
CA VAL A 73 -8.87 37.01 8.49
C VAL A 73 -8.24 36.36 7.28
N VAL A 74 -8.88 36.52 6.12
CA VAL A 74 -8.48 35.90 4.86
C VAL A 74 -8.35 36.99 3.81
N GLU A 75 -7.15 37.16 3.25
CA GLU A 75 -6.88 38.24 2.29
C GLU A 75 -7.66 38.07 0.97
N SER A 76 -7.90 39.19 0.28
CA SER A 76 -8.71 39.22 -0.95
C SER A 76 -8.13 38.39 -2.10
N GLY A 77 -6.80 38.23 -2.17
CA GLY A 77 -6.12 37.40 -3.17
C GLY A 77 -6.21 35.88 -2.92
N ILE A 78 -6.80 35.44 -1.79
CA ILE A 78 -7.03 34.02 -1.51
C ILE A 78 -8.29 33.56 -2.24
N ASP A 79 -8.18 32.52 -3.07
CA ASP A 79 -9.29 32.01 -3.88
C ASP A 79 -10.29 31.13 -3.09
N SER A 80 -11.35 30.71 -3.79
CA SER A 80 -12.45 29.90 -3.21
C SER A 80 -12.02 28.47 -2.83
N ALA A 81 -11.03 27.90 -3.51
CA ALA A 81 -10.49 26.57 -3.20
C ALA A 81 -9.69 26.62 -1.89
N THR A 82 -8.83 27.62 -1.73
CA THR A 82 -8.05 27.86 -0.52
C THR A 82 -8.95 28.20 0.68
N LYS A 83 -10.02 28.99 0.48
CA LYS A 83 -11.07 29.21 1.50
C LYS A 83 -11.79 27.91 1.89
N SER A 84 -12.15 27.07 0.93
CA SER A 84 -12.79 25.78 1.19
C SER A 84 -11.89 24.83 2.01
N ARG A 85 -10.57 24.83 1.75
CA ARG A 85 -9.59 24.05 2.53
C ARG A 85 -9.46 24.55 3.98
N LEU A 86 -9.54 25.87 4.20
CA LEU A 86 -9.60 26.44 5.56
C LEU A 86 -10.84 25.94 6.30
N ASP A 87 -12.02 26.06 5.68
CA ASP A 87 -13.29 25.63 6.29
C ASP A 87 -13.28 24.13 6.63
N GLU A 88 -12.73 23.30 5.75
CA GLU A 88 -12.55 21.86 5.98
C GLU A 88 -11.64 21.57 7.18
N THR A 89 -10.50 22.27 7.26
CA THR A 89 -9.54 22.13 8.36
C THR A 89 -10.16 22.54 9.69
N LEU A 90 -10.85 23.68 9.75
CA LEU A 90 -11.55 24.14 10.97
C LEU A 90 -12.65 23.16 11.41
N LYS A 91 -13.32 22.51 10.45
CA LYS A 91 -14.37 21.51 10.71
C LYS A 91 -13.86 20.27 11.44
N LEU A 92 -12.61 19.83 11.23
CA LEU A 92 -12.01 18.70 11.95
C LEU A 92 -12.08 18.86 13.47
N LYS A 93 -11.93 20.09 13.97
CA LYS A 93 -11.99 20.43 15.40
C LYS A 93 -13.23 21.26 15.78
N LYS A 94 -14.25 21.23 14.91
CA LYS A 94 -15.57 21.88 15.07
C LYS A 94 -15.50 23.39 15.35
N ILE A 95 -14.46 24.06 14.83
CA ILE A 95 -14.22 25.49 15.07
C ILE A 95 -15.17 26.32 14.20
N THR A 96 -15.93 27.22 14.82
CA THR A 96 -16.79 28.18 14.12
C THR A 96 -15.96 29.41 13.71
N ALA A 97 -15.81 29.64 12.42
CA ALA A 97 -15.17 30.82 11.88
C ALA A 97 -15.98 32.10 12.17
N LYS A 98 -15.29 33.18 12.52
CA LYS A 98 -15.82 34.55 12.65
C LYS A 98 -15.03 35.46 11.68
N PRO A 99 -15.49 35.62 10.43
CA PRO A 99 -14.80 36.43 9.44
C PRO A 99 -14.66 37.89 9.87
N GLY A 100 -13.49 38.48 9.63
CA GLY A 100 -13.20 39.89 9.90
C GLY A 100 -12.14 40.48 8.96
N GLU A 101 -12.12 41.80 8.85
CA GLU A 101 -11.17 42.56 8.01
C GLU A 101 -9.92 43.01 8.79
N THR A 102 -9.95 42.96 10.12
CA THR A 102 -8.85 43.34 11.01
C THR A 102 -8.48 42.18 11.93
N ILE A 103 -7.21 42.12 12.35
CA ILE A 103 -6.71 41.10 13.28
C ILE A 103 -6.97 41.60 14.71
N PRO A 104 -7.80 40.91 15.53
CA PRO A 104 -8.00 41.30 16.92
C PRO A 104 -6.75 41.03 17.75
N GLU A 105 -6.20 42.05 18.42
CA GLU A 105 -5.03 41.91 19.31
C GLU A 105 -5.40 41.56 20.77
N THR A 106 -6.67 41.30 21.06
CA THR A 106 -7.15 41.00 22.43
C THR A 106 -6.89 39.55 22.84
N ALA A 107 -6.28 39.36 24.01
CA ALA A 107 -6.10 38.07 24.68
C ALA A 107 -7.38 37.22 24.84
N TYR A 108 -7.19 35.94 25.15
CA TYR A 108 -8.25 34.94 25.36
C TYR A 108 -9.11 34.66 24.11
N GLN A 109 -8.51 34.76 22.94
CA GLN A 109 -9.13 34.50 21.64
C GLN A 109 -8.19 33.70 20.73
N LEU A 110 -8.75 33.02 19.74
CA LEU A 110 -8.01 32.33 18.69
C LEU A 110 -8.18 33.10 17.38
N ASN A 111 -7.08 33.47 16.76
CA ASN A 111 -7.01 34.02 15.41
C ASN A 111 -6.54 32.93 14.44
N VAL A 112 -7.16 32.86 13.26
CA VAL A 112 -6.70 32.01 12.14
C VAL A 112 -6.59 32.89 10.91
N LEU A 113 -5.35 33.10 10.46
CA LEU A 113 -4.97 34.13 9.49
C LEU A 113 -4.47 33.46 8.21
N VAL A 114 -4.98 33.89 7.05
CA VAL A 114 -4.55 33.36 5.74
C VAL A 114 -4.28 34.52 4.78
N GLY A 115 -3.03 34.61 4.29
CA GLY A 115 -2.58 35.72 3.43
C GLY A 115 -1.56 35.31 2.38
N ILE A 116 -1.14 36.31 1.59
CA ILE A 116 -0.14 36.15 0.52
C ILE A 116 1.04 37.09 0.79
N ASN A 117 2.25 36.55 0.86
CA ASN A 117 3.47 37.33 1.04
C ASN A 117 3.63 38.37 -0.08
N GLY A 118 3.80 39.64 0.30
CA GLY A 118 3.91 40.75 -0.65
C GLY A 118 2.56 41.33 -1.13
N SER A 119 1.42 40.84 -0.65
CA SER A 119 0.11 41.43 -0.95
C SER A 119 -0.05 42.86 -0.40
N ASN A 120 0.71 43.21 0.64
CA ASN A 120 0.54 44.38 1.50
C ASN A 120 -0.84 44.41 2.20
N GLY A 121 -1.51 43.26 2.29
CA GLY A 121 -2.71 43.07 3.08
C GLY A 121 -2.42 42.98 4.58
N VAL A 122 -3.49 42.82 5.36
CA VAL A 122 -3.43 42.87 6.83
C VAL A 122 -2.66 41.67 7.41
N VAL A 123 -2.71 40.50 6.76
CA VAL A 123 -2.03 39.28 7.22
C VAL A 123 -0.55 39.32 6.81
N ASP A 124 -0.25 39.76 5.59
CA ASP A 124 1.13 40.00 5.12
C ASP A 124 1.87 41.03 5.98
N ALA A 125 1.23 42.17 6.29
CA ALA A 125 1.79 43.19 7.16
C ALA A 125 2.01 42.69 8.61
N TYR A 126 1.10 41.87 9.13
CA TYR A 126 1.22 41.28 10.46
C TYR A 126 2.34 40.24 10.53
N ALA A 127 2.45 39.36 9.53
CA ALA A 127 3.55 38.39 9.43
C ALA A 127 4.91 39.09 9.36
N LYS A 128 5.04 40.14 8.53
CA LYS A 128 6.25 40.97 8.44
C LYS A 128 6.64 41.62 9.76
N LYS A 129 5.65 42.09 10.56
CA LYS A 129 5.87 42.61 11.93
C LYS A 129 6.48 41.53 12.83
N LEU A 130 5.86 40.34 12.90
CA LEU A 130 6.34 39.22 13.72
C LEU A 130 7.72 38.71 13.31
N ILE A 131 8.06 38.76 12.02
CA ILE A 131 9.39 38.40 11.53
C ILE A 131 10.42 39.47 11.94
N ALA A 132 10.08 40.75 11.79
CA ALA A 132 10.97 41.86 12.10
C ALA A 132 11.26 42.03 13.60
N ASP A 133 10.31 41.69 14.49
CA ASP A 133 10.51 41.70 15.94
C ASP A 133 11.07 40.36 16.50
N GLY A 134 11.17 39.33 15.66
CA GLY A 134 11.75 38.04 15.99
C GLY A 134 10.81 37.06 16.71
N THR A 135 9.52 37.39 16.82
CA THR A 135 8.47 36.49 17.34
C THR A 135 8.25 35.30 16.41
N LEU A 136 8.29 35.52 15.10
CA LEU A 136 8.18 34.49 14.06
C LEU A 136 9.53 34.32 13.35
N LYS A 137 10.13 33.14 13.45
CA LYS A 137 11.36 32.78 12.73
C LYS A 137 11.02 31.88 11.55
N ILE A 138 11.56 32.19 10.38
CA ILE A 138 11.38 31.43 9.14
C ILE A 138 12.74 31.12 8.53
N ALA A 139 12.83 30.09 7.69
CA ALA A 139 14.07 29.78 6.96
C ALA A 139 14.41 30.88 5.93
N ASP A 140 15.70 31.19 5.78
CA ASP A 140 16.19 32.20 4.86
C ASP A 140 15.84 31.86 3.39
N GLY A 141 15.31 32.84 2.66
CA GLY A 141 14.94 32.68 1.24
C GLY A 141 13.72 31.79 0.99
N THR A 142 12.91 31.46 2.01
CA THR A 142 11.70 30.60 1.86
C THR A 142 10.83 31.03 0.67
N PHE A 143 10.45 32.31 0.58
CA PHE A 143 9.52 32.79 -0.45
C PHE A 143 10.12 32.89 -1.87
N ASP A 144 11.43 32.67 -2.03
CA ASP A 144 12.10 32.57 -3.34
C ASP A 144 11.95 31.17 -3.98
N LYS A 145 11.34 30.22 -3.27
CA LYS A 145 11.22 28.81 -3.66
C LYS A 145 9.90 28.50 -4.40
N ASN A 146 9.83 27.30 -5.00
CA ASN A 146 8.59 26.82 -5.63
C ASN A 146 7.50 26.59 -4.56
N ASP A 147 6.31 27.12 -4.80
CA ASP A 147 5.08 26.84 -4.03
C ASP A 147 5.20 27.11 -2.52
N ALA A 148 6.09 28.04 -2.16
CA ALA A 148 6.54 28.27 -0.79
C ALA A 148 5.47 28.87 0.13
N TYR A 149 5.40 28.39 1.36
CA TYR A 149 4.54 28.94 2.40
C TYR A 149 5.20 28.90 3.78
N VAL A 150 4.65 29.70 4.70
CA VAL A 150 4.92 29.63 6.13
C VAL A 150 3.62 29.29 6.84
N LEU A 151 3.63 28.24 7.66
CA LEU A 151 2.59 27.93 8.64
C LEU A 151 3.17 28.16 10.04
N ALA A 152 2.52 28.97 10.87
CA ALA A 152 2.92 29.19 12.26
C ALA A 152 1.75 28.96 13.22
N VAL A 153 2.04 28.33 14.35
CA VAL A 153 1.15 28.11 15.49
C VAL A 153 1.80 28.80 16.68
N LEU A 154 1.25 29.95 17.08
CA LEU A 154 1.84 30.88 18.05
C LEU A 154 0.90 30.98 19.28
N PRO A 155 1.29 30.41 20.44
CA PRO A 155 0.52 30.55 21.68
C PRO A 155 0.46 32.01 22.16
N GLY A 156 -0.72 32.43 22.62
CA GLY A 156 -0.96 33.75 23.19
C GLY A 156 -0.60 33.82 24.68
N ASP A 157 -0.84 34.99 25.29
CA ASP A 157 -0.71 35.20 26.73
C ASP A 157 -1.88 36.05 27.28
N ALA A 158 -1.74 36.59 28.49
CA ALA A 158 -2.77 37.46 29.10
C ALA A 158 -2.95 38.82 28.37
N LYS A 159 -2.16 39.11 27.34
CA LYS A 159 -2.16 40.34 26.54
C LYS A 159 -2.32 40.07 25.03
N THR A 160 -1.86 38.92 24.53
CA THR A 160 -1.88 38.55 23.10
C THR A 160 -2.81 37.36 22.82
N PRO A 161 -3.43 37.28 21.62
CA PRO A 161 -4.27 36.15 21.22
C PRO A 161 -3.46 34.92 20.79
N ASP A 162 -4.04 33.74 20.97
CA ASP A 162 -3.57 32.52 20.30
C ASP A 162 -3.71 32.71 18.78
N THR A 163 -2.68 32.43 18.00
CA THR A 163 -2.67 32.73 16.56
C THR A 163 -2.16 31.57 15.72
N ILE A 164 -2.96 31.13 14.75
CA ILE A 164 -2.53 30.29 13.64
C ILE A 164 -2.42 31.18 12.39
N LEU A 165 -1.28 31.13 11.71
CA LEU A 165 -0.97 31.95 10.54
C LEU A 165 -0.54 31.06 9.38
N VAL A 166 -1.15 31.23 8.21
CA VAL A 166 -0.68 30.69 6.94
C VAL A 166 -0.39 31.85 5.98
N LEU A 167 0.86 31.99 5.57
CA LEU A 167 1.30 32.97 4.58
C LEU A 167 1.90 32.23 3.38
N GLY A 168 1.19 32.20 2.26
CA GLY A 168 1.69 31.61 1.01
C GLY A 168 2.44 32.63 0.15
N ARG A 169 3.34 32.18 -0.73
CA ARG A 169 3.87 32.99 -1.85
C ARG A 169 2.73 33.44 -2.80
N ASP A 170 1.72 32.59 -2.93
CA ASP A 170 0.50 32.79 -3.71
C ASP A 170 -0.66 31.97 -3.10
N THR A 171 -1.86 32.03 -3.70
CA THR A 171 -3.04 31.30 -3.19
C THR A 171 -2.93 29.78 -3.32
N ASP A 172 -2.10 29.24 -4.22
CA ASP A 172 -1.84 27.79 -4.31
C ASP A 172 -0.95 27.37 -3.12
N SER A 173 0.08 28.16 -2.83
CA SER A 173 0.98 27.96 -1.69
C SER A 173 0.23 28.02 -0.35
N ALA A 174 -0.70 28.97 -0.20
CA ALA A 174 -1.55 29.05 0.99
C ALA A 174 -2.49 27.84 1.14
N PHE A 175 -2.93 27.22 0.04
CA PHE A 175 -3.69 25.95 0.07
C PHE A 175 -2.83 24.80 0.58
N TYR A 176 -1.55 24.72 0.19
CA TYR A 176 -0.62 23.71 0.71
C TYR A 176 -0.33 23.90 2.21
N GLY A 177 -0.18 25.13 2.69
CA GLY A 177 -0.03 25.42 4.13
C GLY A 177 -1.25 25.04 4.96
N LEU A 178 -2.46 25.30 4.47
CA LEU A 178 -3.69 24.81 5.11
C LEU A 178 -3.83 23.28 5.02
N THR A 179 -3.26 22.64 4.00
CA THR A 179 -3.23 21.17 3.86
C THR A 179 -2.27 20.54 4.87
N THR A 180 -1.15 21.18 5.20
CA THR A 180 -0.30 20.79 6.34
C THR A 180 -1.04 20.94 7.67
N LEU A 181 -1.75 22.06 7.88
CA LEU A 181 -2.57 22.28 9.08
C LEU A 181 -3.69 21.24 9.23
N TYR A 182 -4.30 20.82 8.12
CA TYR A 182 -5.28 19.72 8.08
C TYR A 182 -4.72 18.42 8.67
N GLN A 183 -3.54 17.99 8.21
CA GLN A 183 -2.91 16.76 8.70
C GLN A 183 -2.50 16.85 10.17
N ILE A 184 -2.05 18.02 10.63
CA ILE A 184 -1.78 18.28 12.05
C ILE A 184 -3.07 18.14 12.87
N PHE A 185 -4.18 18.73 12.40
CA PHE A 185 -5.47 18.67 13.11
C PHE A 185 -6.06 17.26 13.20
N GLN A 186 -5.77 16.37 12.25
CA GLN A 186 -6.14 14.95 12.33
C GLN A 186 -5.44 14.20 13.47
N GLN A 187 -4.25 14.63 13.88
CA GLN A 187 -3.39 13.93 14.85
C GLN A 187 -3.59 14.36 16.30
N LEU A 188 -4.23 15.50 16.57
CA LEU A 188 -4.31 16.02 17.94
C LEU A 188 -5.16 15.09 18.82
N PRO A 189 -4.64 14.59 19.96
CA PRO A 189 -5.38 13.74 20.91
C PRO A 189 -6.48 14.48 21.68
N GLY A 190 -6.60 15.80 21.47
CA GLY A 190 -7.63 16.68 22.02
C GLY A 190 -7.73 17.95 21.18
N ARG A 191 -7.49 19.10 21.82
CA ARG A 191 -7.56 20.44 21.23
C ARG A 191 -6.26 21.25 21.32
N ALA A 192 -5.26 20.81 22.08
CA ALA A 192 -3.93 21.41 22.09
C ALA A 192 -3.20 21.19 20.75
N VAL A 193 -2.54 22.23 20.24
CA VAL A 193 -1.62 22.22 19.07
C VAL A 193 -0.29 22.79 19.54
N ASP A 194 0.79 22.08 19.29
CA ASP A 194 2.13 22.52 19.69
C ASP A 194 2.55 23.81 18.98
N HIS A 195 3.31 24.64 19.69
CA HIS A 195 3.96 25.80 19.09
C HIS A 195 4.91 25.31 18.00
N LEU A 196 4.66 25.66 16.75
CA LEU A 196 5.51 25.28 15.62
C LEU A 196 5.56 26.37 14.55
N THR A 197 6.65 26.43 13.82
CA THR A 197 6.74 27.11 12.52
C THR A 197 7.23 26.12 11.47
N VAL A 198 6.53 26.06 10.35
CA VAL A 198 6.90 25.29 9.17
C VAL A 198 7.21 26.29 8.05
N SER A 199 8.46 26.28 7.58
CA SER A 199 8.91 27.01 6.39
C SER A 199 9.08 25.99 5.28
N ASP A 200 8.17 25.94 4.30
CA ASP A 200 8.06 24.78 3.42
C ASP A 200 7.84 25.18 1.96
N TRP A 201 8.37 24.37 1.04
CA TRP A 201 8.39 24.60 -0.40
C TRP A 201 8.60 23.28 -1.14
N SER A 202 8.42 23.28 -2.45
CA SER A 202 8.66 22.10 -3.28
C SER A 202 10.00 22.15 -4.02
N ASP A 203 10.72 21.03 -4.07
CA ASP A 203 11.94 20.88 -4.86
C ASP A 203 11.70 20.88 -6.38
N THR A 204 10.45 20.67 -6.82
CA THR A 204 10.06 20.63 -8.24
C THR A 204 8.87 21.55 -8.52
N LYS A 205 8.74 22.04 -9.76
CA LYS A 205 7.65 22.97 -10.11
C LYS A 205 6.33 22.24 -10.35
N SER A 206 6.39 20.99 -10.82
CA SER A 206 5.21 20.27 -11.31
C SER A 206 5.21 18.81 -10.86
N ARG A 207 4.10 18.38 -10.27
CA ARG A 207 4.00 17.16 -9.46
C ARG A 207 2.68 16.44 -9.69
N GLY A 208 2.73 15.17 -10.06
CA GLY A 208 1.56 14.29 -9.97
C GLY A 208 1.61 13.06 -10.86
N PHE A 209 0.66 12.95 -11.80
CA PHE A 209 0.43 11.72 -12.56
C PHE A 209 -0.09 11.99 -13.98
N ILE A 210 0.19 11.06 -14.90
CA ILE A 210 -0.29 11.04 -16.29
C ILE A 210 -1.11 9.78 -16.52
N GLU A 211 -2.30 9.89 -17.10
CA GLU A 211 -3.01 8.72 -17.61
C GLU A 211 -2.46 8.41 -19.00
N GLY A 212 -1.28 7.78 -19.06
CA GLY A 212 -0.51 7.56 -20.30
C GLY A 212 -0.22 6.09 -20.62
N TYR A 213 -0.86 5.16 -19.90
CA TYR A 213 -0.71 3.71 -20.07
C TYR A 213 -1.58 3.17 -21.22
N TYR A 214 -1.28 1.95 -21.68
CA TYR A 214 -2.14 1.18 -22.58
C TYR A 214 -3.05 0.24 -21.77
N GLY A 215 -4.34 0.56 -21.68
CA GLY A 215 -5.29 -0.17 -20.85
C GLY A 215 -6.64 0.51 -20.82
N SER A 216 -7.58 -0.02 -20.05
CA SER A 216 -8.91 0.60 -19.94
C SER A 216 -8.77 2.01 -19.36
N PRO A 217 -9.26 3.07 -20.04
CA PRO A 217 -9.16 4.42 -19.52
C PRO A 217 -9.99 4.55 -18.24
N TRP A 218 -9.53 5.40 -17.33
CA TRP A 218 -10.23 5.68 -16.07
C TRP A 218 -11.60 6.33 -16.34
N SER A 219 -12.56 6.10 -15.45
CA SER A 219 -13.82 6.84 -15.52
C SER A 219 -13.62 8.31 -15.12
N THR A 220 -14.52 9.20 -15.54
CA THR A 220 -14.51 10.61 -15.05
C THR A 220 -14.54 10.67 -13.51
N ALA A 221 -15.24 9.74 -12.86
CA ALA A 221 -15.32 9.68 -11.40
C ALA A 221 -13.97 9.32 -10.75
N ASP A 222 -13.23 8.37 -11.32
CA ASP A 222 -11.87 8.00 -10.89
C ASP A 222 -10.91 9.19 -11.00
N ARG A 223 -10.91 9.86 -12.16
CA ARG A 223 -10.05 11.03 -12.44
C ARG A 223 -10.33 12.17 -11.47
N VAL A 224 -11.62 12.45 -11.20
CA VAL A 224 -12.07 13.42 -10.18
C VAL A 224 -11.62 13.00 -8.78
N ASN A 225 -11.73 11.71 -8.41
CA ASN A 225 -11.29 11.23 -7.09
C ASN A 225 -9.78 11.38 -6.91
N LEU A 226 -8.99 10.99 -7.92
CA LEU A 226 -7.54 11.08 -7.90
C LEU A 226 -7.03 12.53 -7.80
N MET A 227 -7.58 13.47 -8.56
CA MET A 227 -7.25 14.90 -8.41
C MET A 227 -7.63 15.42 -7.02
N THR A 228 -8.83 15.09 -6.54
CA THR A 228 -9.31 15.54 -5.22
C THR A 228 -8.41 15.02 -4.10
N TRP A 229 -8.07 13.73 -4.13
CA TRP A 229 -7.18 13.06 -3.16
C TRP A 229 -5.73 13.59 -3.26
N GLY A 230 -5.18 13.77 -4.46
CA GLY A 230 -3.83 14.33 -4.66
C GLY A 230 -3.66 15.75 -4.11
N GLY A 231 -4.76 16.51 -4.00
CA GLY A 231 -4.79 17.83 -3.36
C GLY A 231 -4.53 17.80 -1.84
N TYR A 232 -4.65 16.64 -1.18
CA TYR A 232 -4.23 16.48 0.22
C TYR A 232 -2.72 16.24 0.37
N TYR A 233 -2.01 16.00 -0.74
CA TYR A 233 -0.58 15.70 -0.79
C TYR A 233 0.19 16.68 -1.68
N LYS A 234 -0.31 17.92 -1.78
CA LYS A 234 0.35 19.06 -2.43
C LYS A 234 0.73 18.82 -3.92
N MET A 235 0.09 17.87 -4.59
CA MET A 235 0.21 17.69 -6.03
C MET A 235 -0.38 18.90 -6.78
N ASN A 236 0.05 19.12 -8.02
CA ASN A 236 -0.43 20.24 -8.82
C ASN A 236 -0.72 19.92 -10.30
N THR A 237 -0.48 18.68 -10.75
CA THR A 237 -0.52 18.26 -12.16
C THR A 237 -1.17 16.88 -12.33
N TYR A 238 -2.28 16.81 -13.06
CA TYR A 238 -2.79 15.58 -13.67
C TYR A 238 -2.82 15.75 -15.19
N VAL A 239 -2.07 14.93 -15.92
CA VAL A 239 -2.02 14.99 -17.39
C VAL A 239 -3.00 13.99 -18.00
N TYR A 240 -3.99 14.53 -18.70
CA TYR A 240 -4.97 13.75 -19.46
C TYR A 240 -4.37 13.36 -20.81
N ALA A 241 -3.90 12.11 -20.93
CA ALA A 241 -3.34 11.54 -22.16
C ALA A 241 -3.81 10.10 -22.48
N PRO A 242 -5.06 9.68 -22.17
CA PRO A 242 -5.50 8.31 -22.35
C PRO A 242 -5.44 7.91 -23.83
N LYS A 243 -4.56 6.97 -24.17
CA LYS A 243 -4.17 6.64 -25.56
C LYS A 243 -5.35 6.31 -26.49
N ASP A 244 -6.47 5.88 -25.92
CA ASP A 244 -7.69 5.48 -26.61
C ASP A 244 -8.75 6.59 -26.75
N ASP A 245 -8.55 7.81 -26.23
CA ASP A 245 -9.40 8.94 -26.61
C ASP A 245 -9.02 9.43 -28.03
N PRO A 246 -9.83 9.17 -29.07
CA PRO A 246 -9.51 9.62 -30.41
C PRO A 246 -9.42 11.15 -30.47
N LEU A 247 -10.16 11.89 -29.65
CA LEU A 247 -10.18 13.36 -29.66
C LEU A 247 -8.93 13.98 -29.02
N HIS A 248 -8.11 13.23 -28.28
CA HIS A 248 -6.81 13.69 -27.80
C HIS A 248 -5.66 13.38 -28.80
N ARG A 249 -5.82 12.31 -29.61
CA ARG A 249 -4.77 11.73 -30.49
C ARG A 249 -5.21 11.54 -31.94
N ASN A 250 -5.78 10.38 -32.29
CA ASN A 250 -5.99 9.95 -33.70
C ASN A 250 -6.96 10.84 -34.51
N ASN A 251 -7.82 11.58 -33.83
CA ASN A 251 -8.80 12.54 -34.34
C ASN A 251 -8.72 13.87 -33.55
N TRP A 252 -7.50 14.32 -33.21
CA TRP A 252 -7.26 15.55 -32.42
C TRP A 252 -7.98 16.80 -32.94
N ARG A 253 -8.23 16.85 -34.25
CA ARG A 253 -8.95 17.92 -34.96
C ARG A 253 -10.46 17.97 -34.65
N GLY A 254 -11.03 16.87 -34.16
CA GLY A 254 -12.42 16.81 -33.74
C GLY A 254 -12.65 17.56 -32.42
N LEU A 255 -13.71 18.36 -32.36
CA LEU A 255 -14.17 18.99 -31.12
C LEU A 255 -14.98 17.99 -30.28
N TYR A 256 -14.95 18.13 -28.96
CA TYR A 256 -15.87 17.39 -28.08
C TYR A 256 -17.31 17.84 -28.34
N THR A 257 -18.26 16.93 -28.20
CA THR A 257 -19.69 17.28 -28.14
C THR A 257 -20.00 18.04 -26.85
N GLN A 258 -21.13 18.76 -26.80
CA GLN A 258 -21.54 19.45 -25.56
C GLN A 258 -21.74 18.48 -24.39
N GLU A 259 -22.22 17.27 -24.66
CA GLU A 259 -22.38 16.20 -23.67
C GLU A 259 -21.03 15.77 -23.07
N GLN A 260 -20.00 15.59 -23.90
CA GLN A 260 -18.64 15.29 -23.42
C GLN A 260 -18.00 16.47 -22.68
N ILE A 261 -18.26 17.71 -23.12
CA ILE A 261 -17.83 18.90 -22.38
C ILE A 261 -18.45 18.91 -20.98
N ASP A 262 -19.74 18.60 -20.85
CA ASP A 262 -20.46 18.66 -19.57
C ASP A 262 -20.20 17.46 -18.65
N ASN A 263 -19.99 16.26 -19.22
CA ASN A 263 -19.84 15.01 -18.46
C ASN A 263 -18.40 14.49 -18.33
N GLU A 264 -17.46 14.97 -19.15
CA GLU A 264 -16.06 14.54 -19.14
C GLU A 264 -15.12 15.71 -18.80
N ILE A 265 -15.15 16.81 -19.56
CA ILE A 265 -14.15 17.89 -19.42
C ILE A 265 -14.42 18.80 -18.20
N LYS A 266 -15.64 19.35 -18.06
CA LYS A 266 -15.98 20.26 -16.95
C LYS A 266 -15.77 19.65 -15.56
N PRO A 267 -16.23 18.42 -15.26
CA PRO A 267 -16.08 17.85 -13.91
C PRO A 267 -14.60 17.69 -13.52
N GLN A 268 -13.75 17.32 -14.48
CA GLN A 268 -12.31 17.17 -14.28
C GLN A 268 -11.61 18.53 -14.09
N ALA A 269 -11.93 19.51 -14.93
CA ALA A 269 -11.43 20.87 -14.79
C ALA A 269 -11.83 21.49 -13.43
N GLU A 270 -13.08 21.32 -13.01
CA GLU A 270 -13.54 21.75 -11.68
C GLU A 270 -12.78 21.05 -10.55
N ALA A 271 -12.61 19.73 -10.60
CA ALA A 271 -11.90 18.98 -9.58
C ALA A 271 -10.43 19.43 -9.47
N GLY A 272 -9.74 19.58 -10.60
CA GLY A 272 -8.34 20.02 -10.62
C GLY A 272 -8.13 21.46 -10.17
N ASN A 273 -9.07 22.36 -10.48
CA ASN A 273 -9.04 23.73 -9.98
C ASN A 273 -9.34 23.80 -8.46
N LYS A 274 -10.29 23.00 -7.95
CA LYS A 274 -10.66 22.94 -6.52
C LYS A 274 -9.61 22.26 -5.64
N SER A 275 -8.88 21.28 -6.17
CA SER A 275 -7.84 20.52 -5.44
C SER A 275 -6.42 21.05 -5.64
N LYS A 276 -6.24 22.03 -6.54
CA LYS A 276 -4.97 22.50 -7.10
C LYS A 276 -4.22 21.50 -8.00
N VAL A 277 -4.65 20.24 -8.07
CA VAL A 277 -4.12 19.20 -8.98
C VAL A 277 -4.68 19.44 -10.39
N ARG A 278 -4.09 20.38 -11.13
CA ARG A 278 -4.64 20.88 -12.39
C ARG A 278 -4.85 19.77 -13.40
N PHE A 279 -6.06 19.72 -13.95
CA PHE A 279 -6.34 18.97 -15.17
C PHE A 279 -5.61 19.63 -16.34
N VAL A 280 -4.50 19.01 -16.76
CA VAL A 280 -3.70 19.42 -17.91
C VAL A 280 -4.19 18.67 -19.13
N TYR A 281 -4.86 19.39 -20.04
CA TYR A 281 -5.40 18.79 -21.25
C TYR A 281 -4.28 18.61 -22.30
N ALA A 282 -3.99 17.36 -22.67
CA ALA A 282 -2.92 17.05 -23.60
C ALA A 282 -3.43 16.72 -25.02
N LEU A 283 -2.82 17.32 -26.04
CA LEU A 283 -3.01 16.92 -27.44
C LEU A 283 -1.76 16.23 -27.98
N ALA A 284 -1.99 15.15 -28.72
CA ALA A 284 -0.96 14.36 -29.40
C ALA A 284 -1.11 14.42 -30.94
N PRO A 285 -0.90 15.59 -31.58
CA PRO A 285 -1.36 15.84 -32.95
C PRO A 285 -0.41 15.33 -34.05
N PHE A 286 0.70 14.67 -33.71
CA PHE A 286 1.79 14.35 -34.64
C PHE A 286 1.78 12.91 -35.18
N HIS A 287 0.92 12.03 -34.65
CA HIS A 287 0.85 10.63 -35.09
C HIS A 287 0.32 10.53 -36.53
N ASN A 288 0.92 9.65 -37.34
CA ASN A 288 0.64 9.51 -38.78
C ASN A 288 0.55 8.03 -39.22
N GLU A 289 0.10 7.17 -38.32
CA GLU A 289 -0.11 5.74 -38.60
C GLU A 289 -1.55 5.34 -38.25
N GLY A 290 -1.98 4.18 -38.74
CA GLY A 290 -3.33 3.65 -38.53
C GLY A 290 -4.43 4.67 -38.84
N GLU A 291 -5.33 4.89 -37.87
CA GLU A 291 -6.44 5.84 -38.00
C GLU A 291 -6.02 7.32 -38.10
N ALA A 292 -4.79 7.65 -37.69
CA ALA A 292 -4.25 9.02 -37.73
C ALA A 292 -3.55 9.36 -39.07
N ALA A 293 -3.37 8.38 -39.96
CA ALA A 293 -2.69 8.56 -41.24
C ALA A 293 -3.27 9.74 -42.04
N GLY A 294 -2.41 10.69 -42.41
CA GLY A 294 -2.78 11.91 -43.13
C GLY A 294 -3.49 12.99 -42.30
N LYS A 295 -3.70 12.80 -40.99
CA LYS A 295 -4.38 13.76 -40.09
C LYS A 295 -3.42 14.54 -39.17
N TYR A 296 -2.13 14.19 -39.19
CA TYR A 296 -1.08 14.83 -38.40
C TYR A 296 -1.03 16.36 -38.58
N PHE A 297 -0.39 17.05 -37.64
CA PHE A 297 -0.10 18.49 -37.73
C PHE A 297 0.96 18.75 -38.82
N ARG A 298 0.61 19.53 -39.84
CA ARG A 298 1.41 19.73 -41.04
C ARG A 298 2.49 20.80 -40.86
N PHE A 299 3.66 20.54 -41.43
CA PHE A 299 4.85 21.41 -41.43
C PHE A 299 5.46 21.55 -42.84
N ASP A 300 4.71 21.18 -43.88
CA ASP A 300 5.18 21.16 -45.28
C ASP A 300 5.06 22.53 -45.98
N THR A 301 4.07 23.35 -45.60
CA THR A 301 3.99 24.78 -46.00
C THR A 301 3.51 25.65 -44.83
N GLU A 302 3.75 26.97 -44.90
CA GLU A 302 3.29 27.92 -43.89
C GLU A 302 1.75 28.02 -43.86
N GLU A 303 1.08 27.88 -45.02
CA GLU A 303 -0.37 27.89 -45.11
C GLU A 303 -0.98 26.70 -44.35
N HIS A 304 -0.46 25.49 -44.60
CA HIS A 304 -0.87 24.28 -43.87
C HIS A 304 -0.58 24.38 -42.37
N TYR A 305 0.58 24.95 -41.99
CA TYR A 305 0.92 25.22 -40.60
C TYR A 305 -0.09 26.16 -39.92
N GLN A 306 -0.46 27.26 -40.56
CA GLN A 306 -1.40 28.24 -40.00
C GLN A 306 -2.84 27.70 -39.94
N GLU A 307 -3.26 26.90 -40.92
CA GLU A 307 -4.53 26.14 -40.86
C GLU A 307 -4.57 25.22 -39.64
N ASP A 308 -3.50 24.46 -39.41
CA ASP A 308 -3.42 23.46 -38.36
C ASP A 308 -3.25 24.08 -36.97
N LEU A 309 -2.45 25.16 -36.86
CA LEU A 309 -2.32 25.97 -35.65
C LEU A 309 -3.67 26.55 -35.23
N LYS A 310 -4.49 27.03 -36.18
CA LYS A 310 -5.84 27.53 -35.91
C LYS A 310 -6.75 26.43 -35.37
N VAL A 311 -6.71 25.23 -35.94
CA VAL A 311 -7.49 24.07 -35.44
C VAL A 311 -7.02 23.66 -34.04
N LEU A 312 -5.71 23.62 -33.81
CA LEU A 312 -5.11 23.26 -32.51
C LEU A 312 -5.52 24.27 -31.42
N LYS A 313 -5.38 25.57 -31.69
CA LYS A 313 -5.81 26.66 -30.78
C LYS A 313 -7.32 26.59 -30.52
N ALA A 314 -8.15 26.33 -31.53
CA ALA A 314 -9.59 26.17 -31.34
C ALA A 314 -9.96 24.97 -30.43
N LYS A 315 -9.25 23.85 -30.54
CA LYS A 315 -9.46 22.68 -29.67
C LYS A 315 -9.06 22.94 -28.23
N TYR A 316 -7.90 23.58 -27.99
CA TYR A 316 -7.52 24.02 -26.64
C TYR A 316 -8.50 25.05 -26.08
N LEU A 317 -8.93 26.02 -26.88
CA LEU A 317 -9.88 27.05 -26.44
C LEU A 317 -11.21 26.44 -25.99
N GLN A 318 -11.72 25.42 -26.69
CA GLN A 318 -12.92 24.68 -26.28
C GLN A 318 -12.81 24.13 -24.86
N THR A 319 -11.65 23.57 -24.48
CA THR A 319 -11.46 23.01 -23.13
C THR A 319 -11.17 24.11 -22.11
N ILE A 320 -10.46 25.17 -22.48
CA ILE A 320 -10.20 26.34 -21.61
C ILE A 320 -11.52 27.08 -21.26
N ASP A 321 -12.42 27.26 -22.22
CA ASP A 321 -13.78 27.76 -22.00
C ASP A 321 -14.61 26.81 -21.10
N ALA A 322 -14.34 25.51 -21.15
CA ALA A 322 -14.90 24.50 -20.24
C ALA A 322 -14.20 24.43 -18.86
N GLY A 323 -13.25 25.34 -18.57
CA GLY A 323 -12.61 25.47 -17.26
C GLY A 323 -11.19 24.94 -17.15
N VAL A 324 -10.62 24.36 -18.22
CA VAL A 324 -9.22 23.91 -18.23
C VAL A 324 -8.27 25.10 -18.06
N ARG A 325 -7.18 24.92 -17.29
CA ARG A 325 -6.23 26.00 -16.95
C ARG A 325 -4.75 25.67 -17.21
N GLN A 326 -4.46 24.56 -17.89
CA GLN A 326 -3.11 24.21 -18.35
C GLN A 326 -3.18 23.25 -19.54
N ILE A 327 -2.19 23.31 -20.43
CA ILE A 327 -2.13 22.49 -21.66
C ILE A 327 -0.83 21.68 -21.75
N ALA A 328 -0.87 20.58 -22.50
CA ALA A 328 0.30 19.77 -22.82
C ALA A 328 0.33 19.38 -24.31
N VAL A 329 1.51 19.37 -24.91
CA VAL A 329 1.75 18.97 -26.31
C VAL A 329 2.59 17.70 -26.31
N LEU A 330 2.08 16.64 -26.95
CA LEU A 330 2.71 15.32 -26.93
C LEU A 330 3.11 14.89 -28.35
N ALA A 331 4.33 14.39 -28.50
CA ALA A 331 4.89 13.85 -29.74
C ALA A 331 5.43 12.43 -29.59
N ASP A 332 5.22 11.78 -28.44
CA ASP A 332 5.53 10.36 -28.22
C ASP A 332 4.78 9.46 -29.22
N ASP A 333 5.36 8.29 -29.49
CA ASP A 333 4.87 7.31 -30.46
C ASP A 333 4.55 7.91 -31.85
N SER A 334 5.32 8.90 -32.31
CA SER A 334 5.10 9.59 -33.58
C SER A 334 6.37 9.73 -34.42
N THR A 335 6.19 10.06 -35.70
CA THR A 335 7.31 10.38 -36.60
C THR A 335 8.11 11.56 -36.03
N ASN A 336 9.44 11.46 -36.02
CA ASN A 336 10.28 12.62 -35.69
C ASN A 336 10.25 13.64 -36.84
N TRP A 337 9.29 14.55 -36.79
CA TRP A 337 9.11 15.60 -37.79
C TRP A 337 10.27 16.59 -37.84
N GLY A 338 11.02 16.72 -36.73
CA GLY A 338 12.25 17.50 -36.65
C GLY A 338 13.33 17.05 -37.63
N ASP A 339 13.52 15.73 -37.80
CA ASP A 339 14.47 15.18 -38.77
C ASP A 339 14.08 15.43 -40.23
N LYS A 340 12.77 15.65 -40.48
CA LYS A 340 12.22 15.84 -41.83
C LYS A 340 12.17 17.30 -42.27
N TYR A 341 11.91 18.23 -41.34
CA TYR A 341 11.62 19.64 -41.66
C TYR A 341 12.47 20.65 -40.84
N GLY A 342 13.34 20.19 -39.94
CA GLY A 342 14.08 21.02 -39.00
C GLY A 342 13.29 21.26 -37.71
N ASN A 343 13.98 21.25 -36.57
CA ASN A 343 13.36 21.47 -35.25
C ASN A 343 12.85 22.91 -35.08
N GLU A 344 13.54 23.85 -35.72
CA GLU A 344 13.22 25.28 -35.76
C GLU A 344 11.92 25.59 -36.50
N ASN A 345 11.57 24.81 -37.53
CA ASN A 345 10.35 24.97 -38.32
C ASN A 345 9.18 24.12 -37.81
N THR A 346 9.44 23.21 -36.86
CA THR A 346 8.46 22.25 -36.33
C THR A 346 8.10 22.55 -34.88
N TYR A 347 8.62 21.76 -33.95
CA TYR A 347 8.24 21.80 -32.54
C TYR A 347 8.59 23.14 -31.88
N LEU A 348 9.74 23.74 -32.22
CA LEU A 348 10.16 25.01 -31.64
C LEU A 348 9.27 26.19 -32.07
N LYS A 349 8.88 26.25 -33.35
CA LYS A 349 7.96 27.25 -33.88
C LYS A 349 6.59 27.12 -33.18
N LEU A 350 6.05 25.91 -33.11
CA LEU A 350 4.77 25.64 -32.47
C LEU A 350 4.74 26.04 -30.99
N LEU A 351 5.78 25.69 -30.22
CA LEU A 351 5.84 26.01 -28.79
C LEU A 351 5.99 27.52 -28.53
N LYS A 352 6.67 28.25 -29.42
CA LYS A 352 6.70 29.73 -29.39
C LYS A 352 5.30 30.31 -29.68
N ASP A 353 4.64 29.88 -30.74
CA ASP A 353 3.30 30.36 -31.12
C ASP A 353 2.19 30.01 -30.12
N LEU A 354 2.35 28.92 -29.37
CA LEU A 354 1.48 28.55 -28.23
C LEU A 354 1.80 29.36 -26.98
N THR A 355 3.09 29.61 -26.67
CA THR A 355 3.48 30.46 -25.53
C THR A 355 2.94 31.87 -25.67
N SER A 356 3.16 32.52 -26.83
CA SER A 356 2.62 33.87 -27.08
C SER A 356 1.09 33.91 -26.98
N TRP A 357 0.40 32.87 -27.48
CA TRP A 357 -1.06 32.78 -27.40
C TRP A 357 -1.57 32.58 -25.96
N LEU A 358 -0.91 31.77 -25.14
CA LEU A 358 -1.27 31.65 -23.71
C LEU A 358 -1.08 32.98 -22.97
N HIS A 359 -0.02 33.73 -23.28
CA HIS A 359 0.21 35.06 -22.72
C HIS A 359 -0.85 36.07 -23.17
N GLU A 360 -1.36 35.99 -24.41
CA GLU A 360 -2.53 36.75 -24.87
C GLU A 360 -3.80 36.38 -24.07
N LEU A 361 -4.12 35.08 -23.94
CA LEU A 361 -5.30 34.60 -23.20
C LEU A 361 -5.25 35.03 -21.72
N GLN A 362 -4.08 35.01 -21.07
CA GLN A 362 -3.91 35.45 -19.68
C GLN A 362 -4.26 36.94 -19.47
N GLN A 363 -4.26 37.75 -20.52
CA GLN A 363 -4.67 39.17 -20.46
C GLN A 363 -6.14 39.39 -20.87
N GLU A 364 -6.85 38.38 -21.37
CA GLU A 364 -8.28 38.51 -21.69
C GLU A 364 -9.10 38.79 -20.41
N LYS A 365 -10.05 39.71 -20.54
CA LYS A 365 -10.91 40.16 -19.44
C LYS A 365 -12.39 40.05 -19.77
N ASN A 366 -13.17 39.76 -18.74
CA ASN A 366 -14.62 39.88 -18.77
C ASN A 366 -15.04 41.37 -18.79
N ALA A 367 -16.32 41.63 -19.06
CA ALA A 367 -16.86 42.99 -19.12
C ALA A 367 -16.79 43.76 -17.77
N ASP A 368 -16.63 43.05 -16.65
CA ASP A 368 -16.41 43.61 -15.30
C ASP A 368 -14.94 43.89 -14.97
N GLY A 369 -14.01 43.58 -15.88
CA GLY A 369 -12.57 43.78 -15.71
C GLY A 369 -11.82 42.63 -15.00
N THR A 370 -12.52 41.57 -14.57
CA THR A 370 -11.89 40.34 -14.07
C THR A 370 -11.18 39.57 -15.19
N LEU A 371 -10.17 38.76 -14.85
CA LEU A 371 -9.51 37.90 -15.84
C LEU A 371 -10.47 36.80 -16.31
N LYS A 372 -10.63 36.68 -17.63
CA LYS A 372 -11.55 35.71 -18.25
C LYS A 372 -11.17 34.27 -17.93
N TYR A 373 -9.86 33.99 -17.93
CA TYR A 373 -9.29 32.68 -17.59
C TYR A 373 -8.41 32.77 -16.34
N GLU A 374 -8.98 33.26 -15.23
CA GLU A 374 -8.31 33.23 -13.93
C GLU A 374 -7.70 31.85 -13.64
N GLY A 375 -6.45 31.84 -13.16
CA GLY A 375 -5.68 30.63 -12.87
C GLY A 375 -5.00 29.95 -14.08
N LEU A 376 -5.18 30.44 -15.31
CA LEU A 376 -4.54 29.89 -16.52
C LEU A 376 -3.02 29.96 -16.38
N LYS A 377 -2.34 28.81 -16.43
CA LYS A 377 -0.88 28.70 -16.41
C LYS A 377 -0.34 28.79 -17.84
N ASP A 378 0.80 29.44 -18.00
CA ASP A 378 1.57 29.47 -19.25
C ASP A 378 2.55 28.29 -19.36
N THR A 379 2.68 27.48 -18.31
CA THR A 379 3.55 26.30 -18.28
C THR A 379 3.04 25.21 -19.22
N ILE A 380 3.78 24.94 -20.29
CA ILE A 380 3.45 23.91 -21.29
C ILE A 380 4.29 22.67 -21.00
N LEU A 381 3.64 21.53 -20.76
CA LEU A 381 4.34 20.25 -20.79
C LEU A 381 4.55 19.83 -22.25
N TYR A 382 5.79 19.53 -22.64
CA TYR A 382 6.12 19.01 -23.96
C TYR A 382 6.77 17.64 -23.87
N CYS A 383 6.12 16.61 -24.41
CA CYS A 383 6.71 15.29 -24.58
C CYS A 383 7.29 15.17 -26.01
N PRO A 384 8.61 15.06 -26.20
CA PRO A 384 9.22 14.93 -27.51
C PRO A 384 9.02 13.52 -28.09
N ALA A 385 9.13 13.39 -29.42
CA ALA A 385 9.15 12.09 -30.09
C ALA A 385 10.30 11.18 -29.61
N LEU A 386 11.40 11.78 -29.14
CA LEU A 386 12.53 11.10 -28.52
C LEU A 386 12.47 11.27 -26.98
N TYR A 387 11.41 10.74 -26.35
CA TYR A 387 11.19 10.80 -24.90
C TYR A 387 12.12 9.86 -24.10
N THR A 388 12.73 8.87 -24.76
CA THR A 388 13.86 8.12 -24.22
C THR A 388 15.16 8.85 -24.59
N TYR A 389 15.81 9.46 -23.61
CA TYR A 389 16.99 10.29 -23.85
C TYR A 389 18.19 9.48 -24.34
N THR A 390 18.65 9.78 -25.55
CA THR A 390 19.85 9.15 -26.14
C THR A 390 21.11 9.96 -25.80
N GLY A 391 20.98 11.28 -25.71
CA GLY A 391 22.10 12.22 -25.60
C GLY A 391 22.76 12.56 -26.94
N ALA A 392 22.17 12.12 -28.06
CA ALA A 392 22.55 12.48 -29.41
C ALA A 392 21.40 13.25 -30.10
N GLY A 393 21.55 14.57 -30.24
CA GLY A 393 20.62 15.42 -31.00
C GLY A 393 19.63 16.24 -30.16
N GLU A 394 19.61 16.11 -28.83
CA GLU A 394 18.66 16.84 -27.95
C GLU A 394 19.16 18.24 -27.51
N ALA A 395 20.40 18.63 -27.82
CA ALA A 395 21.05 19.85 -27.32
C ALA A 395 20.34 21.18 -27.68
N TRP A 396 19.47 21.17 -28.69
CA TRP A 396 18.67 22.32 -29.10
C TRP A 396 17.48 22.60 -28.16
N TYR A 397 17.14 21.70 -27.24
CA TYR A 397 16.07 21.92 -26.26
C TYR A 397 16.29 23.15 -25.36
N LYS A 398 17.53 23.65 -25.26
CA LYS A 398 17.85 24.95 -24.65
C LYS A 398 17.09 26.13 -25.29
N GLU A 399 16.68 26.00 -26.55
CA GLU A 399 16.04 27.05 -27.33
C GLU A 399 14.52 27.12 -27.13
N PHE A 400 13.91 26.11 -26.50
CA PHE A 400 12.51 26.15 -26.13
C PHE A 400 12.21 27.33 -25.18
N PRO A 401 11.02 27.95 -25.26
CA PRO A 401 10.57 28.92 -24.28
C PRO A 401 10.76 28.44 -22.82
N SER A 402 11.06 29.35 -21.90
CA SER A 402 11.41 29.02 -20.51
C SER A 402 10.24 28.41 -19.71
N ASN A 403 9.00 28.68 -20.15
CA ASN A 403 7.76 28.10 -19.63
C ASN A 403 7.48 26.66 -20.14
N VAL A 404 8.26 26.14 -21.10
CA VAL A 404 8.11 24.74 -21.56
C VAL A 404 8.89 23.79 -20.65
N GLN A 405 8.24 22.77 -20.10
CA GLN A 405 8.90 21.68 -19.38
C GLN A 405 9.04 20.46 -20.30
N ILE A 406 10.26 19.91 -20.40
CA ILE A 406 10.60 18.86 -21.36
C ILE A 406 10.49 17.49 -20.69
N VAL A 407 9.52 16.70 -21.13
CA VAL A 407 9.22 15.38 -20.54
C VAL A 407 10.20 14.33 -21.05
N MET A 408 10.72 13.52 -20.13
CA MET A 408 11.69 12.44 -20.38
C MET A 408 11.37 11.22 -19.52
N THR A 409 11.51 10.01 -20.07
CA THR A 409 11.39 8.76 -19.29
C THR A 409 12.73 8.26 -18.73
N GLY A 410 13.80 9.04 -18.88
CA GLY A 410 15.18 8.62 -18.63
C GLY A 410 15.81 8.00 -19.87
N GLN A 411 16.77 7.09 -19.69
CA GLN A 411 17.55 6.49 -20.80
C GLN A 411 16.82 5.33 -21.53
N ARG A 412 15.59 5.01 -21.14
CA ARG A 412 14.71 3.97 -21.71
C ARG A 412 13.26 4.23 -21.32
N THR A 413 12.30 3.51 -21.91
CA THR A 413 10.85 3.70 -21.64
C THR A 413 10.51 3.52 -20.16
N PHE A 414 10.96 2.42 -19.54
CA PHE A 414 10.84 2.19 -18.10
C PHE A 414 12.16 2.59 -17.40
N GLY A 415 12.52 3.87 -17.51
CA GLY A 415 13.66 4.45 -16.80
C GLY A 415 13.31 4.89 -15.38
N ALA A 416 14.32 5.39 -14.67
CA ALA A 416 14.22 5.92 -13.32
C ALA A 416 14.56 7.42 -13.32
N ALA A 417 13.96 8.17 -12.40
CA ALA A 417 14.41 9.49 -12.00
C ALA A 417 15.67 9.34 -11.14
N THR A 418 16.84 9.65 -11.72
CA THR A 418 18.12 9.65 -10.99
C THR A 418 18.84 11.00 -11.13
N PRO A 419 19.55 11.47 -10.08
CA PRO A 419 20.32 12.72 -10.13
C PRO A 419 21.38 12.73 -11.24
N GLU A 420 22.00 11.59 -11.53
CA GLU A 420 23.01 11.44 -12.59
C GLU A 420 22.40 11.62 -13.98
N PHE A 421 21.19 11.08 -14.20
CA PHE A 421 20.44 11.32 -15.43
C PHE A 421 20.11 12.81 -15.57
N ALA A 422 19.60 13.45 -14.52
CA ALA A 422 19.25 14.87 -14.54
C ALA A 422 20.47 15.76 -14.84
N ALA A 423 21.63 15.47 -14.23
CA ALA A 423 22.88 16.18 -14.50
C ALA A 423 23.39 15.97 -15.95
N LYS A 424 23.26 14.75 -16.50
CA LYS A 424 23.62 14.45 -17.91
C LYS A 424 22.68 15.14 -18.90
N PHE A 425 21.38 15.23 -18.60
CA PHE A 425 20.41 15.95 -19.42
C PHE A 425 20.68 17.46 -19.39
N LYS A 426 20.89 18.02 -18.18
CA LYS A 426 21.12 19.45 -17.97
C LYS A 426 22.42 19.96 -18.57
N SER A 427 23.50 19.19 -18.51
CA SER A 427 24.78 19.58 -19.14
C SER A 427 24.72 19.61 -20.68
N ASN A 428 23.79 18.87 -21.31
CA ASN A 428 23.58 18.88 -22.76
C ASN A 428 22.56 19.95 -23.21
N THR A 429 21.53 20.20 -22.40
CA THR A 429 20.35 21.01 -22.79
C THR A 429 20.21 22.34 -22.05
N ASP A 430 21.00 22.60 -21.01
CA ASP A 430 20.82 23.74 -20.07
C ASP A 430 19.42 23.79 -19.39
N ARG A 431 18.67 22.68 -19.42
CA ARG A 431 17.33 22.53 -18.81
C ARG A 431 17.34 21.38 -17.81
N SER A 432 16.56 21.49 -16.74
CA SER A 432 16.27 20.32 -15.90
C SER A 432 15.18 19.47 -16.59
N PRO A 433 15.22 18.13 -16.54
CA PRO A 433 14.18 17.31 -17.16
C PRO A 433 12.91 17.31 -16.33
N PHE A 434 11.76 17.16 -16.98
CA PHE A 434 10.53 16.71 -16.34
C PHE A 434 10.47 15.18 -16.47
N MET A 435 10.34 14.44 -15.37
CA MET A 435 10.34 12.98 -15.40
C MET A 435 8.93 12.42 -15.64
N TRP A 436 8.74 11.66 -16.72
CA TRP A 436 7.66 10.68 -16.85
C TRP A 436 8.20 9.34 -16.37
N VAL A 437 7.81 8.93 -15.16
CA VAL A 437 8.24 7.65 -14.58
C VAL A 437 7.19 6.59 -14.87
N ASN A 438 7.53 5.53 -15.61
CA ASN A 438 6.62 4.42 -15.93
C ASN A 438 6.50 3.41 -14.76
N TRP A 439 6.03 3.90 -13.61
CA TRP A 439 5.70 3.13 -12.41
C TRP A 439 4.63 3.91 -11.65
N PRO A 440 3.58 3.29 -11.07
CA PRO A 440 3.31 1.84 -10.98
C PRO A 440 2.67 1.22 -12.24
N CYS A 441 2.83 1.80 -13.43
CA CYS A 441 2.31 1.30 -14.71
C CYS A 441 2.37 -0.23 -14.87
N SER A 442 1.21 -0.85 -15.07
CA SER A 442 1.05 -2.30 -15.23
C SER A 442 0.53 -2.68 -16.62
N ASP A 443 0.69 -1.83 -17.63
CA ASP A 443 0.15 -2.05 -18.99
C ASP A 443 0.60 -3.37 -19.64
N MET A 444 1.75 -3.90 -19.20
CA MET A 444 2.30 -5.21 -19.53
C MET A 444 1.35 -6.38 -19.17
N ASN A 445 0.40 -6.17 -18.23
CA ASN A 445 -0.72 -7.07 -17.91
C ASN A 445 -1.54 -7.52 -19.12
N ARG A 446 -1.49 -6.81 -20.25
CA ARG A 446 -2.16 -7.25 -21.49
C ARG A 446 -1.58 -8.56 -22.05
N ASN A 447 -0.29 -8.83 -21.80
CA ASN A 447 0.45 -9.96 -22.35
C ASN A 447 0.30 -11.25 -21.52
N THR A 448 0.14 -11.15 -20.19
CA THR A 448 0.09 -12.29 -19.26
C THR A 448 -1.23 -13.06 -19.30
N ALA A 449 -1.27 -14.25 -18.69
CA ALA A 449 -2.49 -15.06 -18.54
C ALA A 449 -3.33 -14.71 -17.29
N TYR A 450 -2.94 -13.68 -16.52
CA TYR A 450 -3.50 -13.27 -15.23
C TYR A 450 -3.43 -11.74 -15.10
N GLN A 451 -3.83 -11.15 -13.98
CA GLN A 451 -3.58 -9.73 -13.65
C GLN A 451 -2.87 -9.62 -12.30
N TYR A 452 -1.94 -8.67 -12.19
CA TYR A 452 -1.27 -8.32 -10.94
C TYR A 452 -1.34 -6.81 -10.67
N LEU A 453 -1.15 -6.44 -9.40
CA LEU A 453 -1.02 -5.06 -8.94
C LEU A 453 0.46 -4.74 -8.64
N VAL A 454 0.80 -3.46 -8.76
CA VAL A 454 2.14 -2.91 -8.53
C VAL A 454 2.08 -1.96 -7.33
N MET A 455 1.91 -2.52 -6.14
CA MET A 455 1.67 -1.81 -4.88
C MET A 455 2.97 -1.39 -4.18
N GLY A 456 4.07 -1.15 -4.91
CA GLY A 456 5.36 -0.74 -4.35
C GLY A 456 6.51 -0.87 -5.35
N GLY A 457 7.74 -0.73 -4.85
CA GLY A 457 8.98 -0.82 -5.67
C GLY A 457 9.59 0.53 -6.02
N GLN A 458 9.13 1.59 -5.36
CA GLN A 458 9.50 2.99 -5.47
C GLN A 458 11.02 3.25 -5.59
N ASN A 459 11.84 2.61 -4.76
CA ASN A 459 13.30 2.78 -4.78
C ASN A 459 13.97 2.30 -6.07
N ASN A 460 13.28 1.55 -6.95
CA ASN A 460 13.80 1.23 -8.29
C ASN A 460 13.64 2.39 -9.30
N PHE A 461 12.77 3.38 -9.00
CA PHE A 461 12.33 4.40 -9.95
C PHE A 461 12.57 5.84 -9.47
N LEU A 462 12.47 6.08 -8.17
CA LEU A 462 12.75 7.37 -7.53
C LEU A 462 14.03 7.20 -6.72
N LYS A 463 15.16 7.73 -7.20
CA LYS A 463 16.47 7.56 -6.54
C LYS A 463 16.81 8.74 -5.63
N PRO A 464 17.31 8.48 -4.40
CA PRO A 464 17.65 9.53 -3.46
C PRO A 464 18.83 10.40 -3.94
N GLY A 465 19.06 11.52 -3.26
CA GLY A 465 20.14 12.47 -3.57
C GLY A 465 19.80 13.46 -4.69
N ALA A 466 18.51 13.60 -5.03
CA ALA A 466 18.01 14.77 -5.74
C ALA A 466 17.85 15.96 -4.77
N GLY A 467 17.50 17.13 -5.29
CA GLY A 467 17.24 18.32 -4.49
C GLY A 467 16.65 19.44 -5.36
N TYR A 468 16.54 20.63 -4.79
CA TYR A 468 15.90 21.79 -5.42
C TYR A 468 16.34 22.03 -6.88
N ASN A 469 15.38 22.02 -7.81
CA ASN A 469 15.59 22.16 -9.27
C ASN A 469 16.44 21.07 -9.96
N THR A 470 16.68 19.91 -9.34
CA THR A 470 17.24 18.74 -10.06
C THR A 470 16.32 18.31 -11.21
N TYR A 471 15.00 18.32 -10.97
CA TYR A 471 13.97 18.09 -11.97
C TYR A 471 13.09 19.34 -12.11
N ASP A 472 12.60 19.62 -13.32
CA ASP A 472 11.55 20.64 -13.52
C ASP A 472 10.18 20.13 -13.03
N GLY A 473 9.97 18.82 -13.07
CA GLY A 473 8.78 18.16 -12.54
C GLY A 473 8.89 16.64 -12.54
N ILE A 474 7.94 15.96 -11.88
CA ILE A 474 7.83 14.50 -11.84
C ILE A 474 6.35 14.13 -11.97
N MET A 475 6.05 13.21 -12.89
CA MET A 475 4.76 12.53 -12.94
C MET A 475 4.93 11.02 -13.09
N LEU A 476 4.03 10.27 -12.44
CA LEU A 476 3.95 8.82 -12.59
C LEU A 476 2.96 8.42 -13.69
N ASN A 477 3.29 7.38 -14.43
CA ASN A 477 2.32 6.61 -15.20
C ASN A 477 1.79 5.46 -14.32
N PRO A 478 0.50 5.46 -13.96
CA PRO A 478 -0.10 4.53 -13.00
C PRO A 478 -0.69 3.27 -13.68
N MET A 479 -1.33 2.41 -12.89
CA MET A 479 -2.10 1.27 -13.38
C MET A 479 -3.47 1.70 -13.91
N GLN A 480 -4.10 0.87 -14.74
CA GLN A 480 -5.50 1.06 -15.14
C GLN A 480 -6.48 1.01 -13.94
N GLN A 481 -6.09 0.40 -12.83
CA GLN A 481 -6.79 0.49 -11.54
C GLN A 481 -6.37 1.80 -10.83
N SER A 482 -7.26 2.78 -10.83
CA SER A 482 -7.04 4.14 -10.29
C SER A 482 -6.71 4.15 -8.79
N GLU A 483 -7.49 3.43 -7.99
CA GLU A 483 -7.42 3.46 -6.53
C GLU A 483 -6.13 2.83 -5.97
N PRO A 484 -5.74 1.58 -6.32
CA PRO A 484 -4.47 1.02 -5.86
C PRO A 484 -3.24 1.79 -6.39
N SER A 485 -3.37 2.52 -7.52
CA SER A 485 -2.30 3.38 -8.02
C SER A 485 -1.96 4.55 -7.08
N LYS A 486 -2.88 4.92 -6.16
CA LYS A 486 -2.62 5.96 -5.15
C LYS A 486 -1.39 5.68 -4.28
N VAL A 487 -1.02 4.42 -4.05
CA VAL A 487 0.22 4.06 -3.31
C VAL A 487 1.45 4.61 -4.03
N GLY A 488 1.54 4.40 -5.35
CA GLY A 488 2.64 4.95 -6.14
C GLY A 488 2.58 6.48 -6.21
N ILE A 489 1.39 7.02 -6.47
CA ILE A 489 1.16 8.46 -6.57
C ILE A 489 1.56 9.17 -5.27
N PHE A 490 1.27 8.61 -4.09
CA PHE A 490 1.70 9.13 -2.79
C PHE A 490 3.23 9.28 -2.71
N MET A 491 4.00 8.28 -3.17
CA MET A 491 5.46 8.35 -3.17
C MET A 491 5.97 9.50 -4.02
N ALA A 492 5.33 9.74 -5.18
CA ALA A 492 5.70 10.84 -6.04
C ALA A 492 5.33 12.20 -5.45
N SER A 493 4.22 12.35 -4.73
CA SER A 493 3.95 13.61 -4.01
C SER A 493 5.05 13.91 -2.98
N ASP A 494 5.49 12.90 -2.23
CA ASP A 494 6.53 13.06 -1.22
C ASP A 494 7.88 13.43 -1.86
N TYR A 495 8.43 12.53 -2.67
CA TYR A 495 9.73 12.69 -3.34
C TYR A 495 9.85 13.94 -4.23
N SER A 496 8.75 14.41 -4.84
CA SER A 496 8.76 15.62 -5.70
C SER A 496 8.57 16.92 -4.93
N TRP A 497 8.13 16.85 -3.67
CA TRP A 497 8.04 17.99 -2.77
C TRP A 497 9.33 18.15 -1.95
N ASN A 498 9.79 17.08 -1.32
CA ASN A 498 11.05 17.01 -0.58
C ASN A 498 11.79 15.75 -1.03
N ALA A 499 12.92 15.94 -1.73
CA ALA A 499 13.64 14.83 -2.34
C ALA A 499 14.33 13.94 -1.29
N TRP A 500 14.08 12.63 -1.33
CA TRP A 500 14.66 11.67 -0.39
C TRP A 500 16.21 11.73 -0.36
N GLU A 501 16.77 11.73 0.84
CA GLU A 501 18.20 11.62 1.10
C GLU A 501 18.68 10.16 1.01
N SER A 502 17.79 9.20 1.30
CA SER A 502 18.10 7.77 1.35
C SER A 502 16.99 6.87 0.83
N GLU A 503 17.31 5.60 0.55
CA GLU A 503 16.31 4.57 0.23
C GLU A 503 15.41 4.20 1.43
N LYS A 504 15.78 4.60 2.66
CA LYS A 504 14.93 4.41 3.86
C LYS A 504 13.73 5.35 3.83
N ASP A 505 13.91 6.59 3.39
CA ASP A 505 12.86 7.61 3.39
C ASP A 505 11.72 7.17 2.44
N GLY A 506 12.10 6.64 1.27
CA GLY A 506 11.17 5.99 0.34
C GLY A 506 10.57 4.68 0.83
N GLN A 507 11.21 3.98 1.78
CA GLN A 507 10.61 2.83 2.47
C GLN A 507 9.56 3.29 3.49
N GLU A 508 9.89 4.29 4.29
CA GLU A 508 9.02 4.87 5.32
C GLU A 508 7.75 5.48 4.71
N ALA A 509 7.90 6.30 3.66
CA ALA A 509 6.78 6.80 2.87
C ALA A 509 5.89 5.66 2.35
N TRP A 510 6.49 4.56 1.86
CA TRP A 510 5.74 3.41 1.37
C TRP A 510 4.94 2.71 2.48
N GLU A 511 5.56 2.42 3.62
CA GLU A 511 4.89 1.79 4.77
C GLU A 511 3.72 2.64 5.29
N ASP A 512 3.87 3.97 5.25
CA ASP A 512 2.91 4.94 5.73
C ASP A 512 1.74 5.19 4.79
N SER A 513 1.99 5.13 3.48
CA SER A 513 1.02 5.48 2.43
C SER A 513 -0.34 4.81 2.60
N PHE A 514 -0.39 3.61 3.17
CA PHE A 514 -1.61 2.83 3.25
C PHE A 514 -2.71 3.49 4.10
N SER A 515 -2.41 4.27 5.14
CA SER A 515 -3.46 5.01 5.88
C SER A 515 -3.99 6.22 5.10
N TYR A 516 -3.09 6.89 4.38
CA TYR A 516 -3.41 8.00 3.49
C TYR A 516 -4.21 7.57 2.25
N VAL A 517 -3.91 6.39 1.70
CA VAL A 517 -4.62 5.79 0.57
C VAL A 517 -5.96 5.18 0.99
N ASP A 518 -6.02 4.48 2.12
CA ASP A 518 -7.23 3.80 2.59
C ASP A 518 -8.26 4.74 3.21
N HIS A 519 -7.86 5.82 3.90
CA HIS A 519 -8.82 6.73 4.55
C HIS A 519 -8.29 8.16 4.78
N ASN A 520 -7.29 8.60 3.99
CA ASN A 520 -6.81 9.99 3.97
C ASN A 520 -6.37 10.53 5.36
N SER A 521 -5.64 9.73 6.14
CA SER A 521 -5.21 10.09 7.50
C SER A 521 -3.76 9.67 7.82
N PRO A 522 -3.02 10.45 8.64
CA PRO A 522 -1.77 10.01 9.27
C PRO A 522 -1.93 8.86 10.28
N ILE A 523 -3.14 8.64 10.81
CA ILE A 523 -3.41 7.61 11.83
C ILE A 523 -3.79 6.30 11.13
N ALA A 524 -2.93 5.29 11.18
CA ALA A 524 -3.19 3.99 10.56
C ALA A 524 -4.22 3.15 11.33
N THR A 525 -5.12 2.49 10.60
CA THR A 525 -6.14 1.56 11.10
C THR A 525 -5.66 0.11 11.01
N SER A 526 -6.41 -0.82 11.60
CA SER A 526 -6.17 -2.26 11.42
C SER A 526 -6.34 -2.70 9.94
N GLY A 527 -7.28 -2.09 9.22
CA GLY A 527 -7.49 -2.29 7.78
C GLY A 527 -6.32 -1.81 6.92
N SER A 528 -5.85 -0.57 7.11
CA SER A 528 -4.73 -0.05 6.30
C SER A 528 -3.43 -0.80 6.53
N ARG A 529 -3.15 -1.23 7.78
CA ARG A 529 -2.03 -2.15 8.08
C ARG A 529 -2.17 -3.48 7.35
N ALA A 530 -3.36 -4.07 7.33
CA ALA A 530 -3.60 -5.32 6.63
C ALA A 530 -3.42 -5.20 5.10
N LEU A 531 -3.83 -4.09 4.49
CA LEU A 531 -3.58 -3.82 3.08
C LEU A 531 -2.08 -3.71 2.77
N ARG A 532 -1.30 -3.02 3.62
CA ARG A 532 0.16 -2.94 3.50
C ARG A 532 0.82 -4.33 3.55
N ASP A 533 0.43 -5.15 4.52
CA ASP A 533 1.04 -6.45 4.77
C ASP A 533 0.75 -7.43 3.61
N LEU A 534 -0.41 -7.32 2.95
CA LEU A 534 -0.69 -7.99 1.67
C LEU A 534 0.11 -7.37 0.51
N ALA A 535 0.20 -6.04 0.44
CA ALA A 535 0.87 -5.30 -0.62
C ALA A 535 2.39 -5.56 -0.69
N MET A 536 3.05 -5.98 0.41
CA MET A 536 4.42 -6.52 0.37
C MET A 536 4.59 -7.65 -0.67
N ASN A 537 3.51 -8.38 -0.93
CA ASN A 537 3.43 -9.53 -1.82
C ASN A 537 2.73 -9.20 -3.15
N MET A 538 2.68 -7.92 -3.54
CA MET A 538 2.10 -7.44 -4.81
C MET A 538 2.94 -6.28 -5.37
N ARG A 539 4.23 -6.53 -5.66
CA ARG A 539 5.23 -5.47 -5.96
C ARG A 539 6.01 -5.64 -7.26
N ILE A 540 5.63 -6.62 -8.08
CA ILE A 540 6.29 -6.91 -9.35
C ILE A 540 5.85 -5.89 -10.38
N LEU A 541 6.79 -5.25 -11.10
CA LEU A 541 6.44 -4.39 -12.24
C LEU A 541 6.30 -5.17 -13.57
N ASN A 542 7.19 -6.13 -13.82
CA ASN A 542 7.28 -6.86 -15.08
C ASN A 542 7.31 -8.37 -14.81
N ASP A 543 6.67 -9.17 -15.67
CA ASP A 543 6.79 -10.62 -15.64
C ASP A 543 8.23 -11.09 -15.93
N GLY A 544 9.02 -10.34 -16.70
CA GLY A 544 10.48 -10.51 -16.79
C GLY A 544 10.93 -11.95 -17.08
N GLY A 545 10.20 -12.67 -17.93
CA GLY A 545 10.48 -14.06 -18.26
C GLY A 545 9.88 -15.12 -17.31
N ILE A 546 9.07 -14.74 -16.30
CA ILE A 546 8.35 -15.68 -15.42
C ILE A 546 7.42 -16.62 -16.22
N ASP A 547 6.93 -16.21 -17.40
CA ASP A 547 6.17 -17.07 -18.32
C ASP A 547 6.98 -17.60 -19.51
N GLY A 548 8.31 -17.41 -19.51
CA GLY A 548 9.25 -17.97 -20.50
C GLY A 548 9.31 -17.26 -21.86
N ARG A 549 8.61 -16.14 -22.07
CA ARG A 549 8.55 -15.48 -23.41
C ARG A 549 9.82 -14.77 -23.87
N HIS A 550 10.78 -14.54 -22.99
CA HIS A 550 12.01 -13.84 -23.31
C HIS A 550 13.21 -14.75 -23.05
N SER A 551 13.83 -15.25 -24.12
CA SER A 551 15.02 -16.12 -24.08
C SER A 551 16.35 -15.35 -24.16
N ASP A 552 16.31 -14.02 -24.12
CA ASP A 552 17.47 -13.14 -24.15
C ASP A 552 18.07 -12.97 -22.73
N PRO A 553 19.28 -13.47 -22.46
CA PRO A 553 19.91 -13.39 -21.14
C PRO A 553 20.26 -11.96 -20.71
N ASP A 554 20.51 -11.06 -21.67
CA ASP A 554 20.80 -9.65 -21.39
C ASP A 554 19.51 -8.89 -21.09
N TYR A 555 18.39 -9.21 -21.76
CA TYR A 555 17.05 -8.77 -21.35
C TYR A 555 16.74 -9.26 -19.92
N ASP A 556 17.00 -10.52 -19.62
CA ASP A 556 16.74 -11.11 -18.30
C ASP A 556 17.57 -10.44 -17.19
N ALA A 557 18.90 -10.33 -17.38
CA ALA A 557 19.79 -9.63 -16.46
C ALA A 557 19.40 -8.14 -16.32
N THR A 558 18.98 -7.53 -17.43
CA THR A 558 18.54 -6.12 -17.50
C THR A 558 17.06 -5.93 -17.17
N ASN A 559 16.34 -6.92 -16.62
CA ASN A 559 14.97 -6.73 -16.10
C ASN A 559 14.69 -7.40 -14.73
N LYS A 560 15.50 -8.37 -14.27
CA LYS A 560 15.33 -9.06 -12.96
C LYS A 560 15.37 -8.16 -11.72
N TRP A 561 15.91 -6.94 -11.82
CA TRP A 561 15.89 -5.96 -10.72
C TRP A 561 14.46 -5.48 -10.36
N TRP A 562 13.47 -5.69 -11.23
CA TRP A 562 12.05 -5.44 -10.93
C TRP A 562 11.37 -6.49 -10.04
N ILE A 563 11.99 -7.66 -9.86
CA ILE A 563 11.37 -8.83 -9.21
C ILE A 563 11.86 -8.98 -7.76
N ASN A 564 13.07 -8.52 -7.45
CA ASN A 564 13.79 -8.82 -6.20
C ASN A 564 13.19 -8.25 -4.90
N GLN A 565 12.12 -7.44 -4.96
CA GLN A 565 11.53 -6.76 -3.79
C GLN A 565 10.14 -7.28 -3.38
N GLU A 566 9.55 -8.24 -4.11
CA GLU A 566 8.35 -8.93 -3.59
C GLU A 566 8.69 -9.77 -2.33
N SER A 567 7.77 -9.81 -1.37
CA SER A 567 7.85 -10.58 -0.12
C SER A 567 8.98 -10.18 0.83
N VAL A 568 9.67 -9.07 0.56
CA VAL A 568 10.58 -8.42 1.52
C VAL A 568 9.72 -7.71 2.58
N ASP A 569 9.80 -8.17 3.82
CA ASP A 569 9.15 -7.52 4.95
C ASP A 569 10.00 -6.36 5.46
N TYR A 570 9.50 -5.14 5.23
CA TYR A 570 10.11 -3.91 5.71
C TYR A 570 9.84 -3.61 7.19
N THR A 571 8.83 -4.25 7.79
CA THR A 571 8.50 -4.10 9.21
C THR A 571 9.33 -5.01 10.14
N GLY A 572 10.08 -5.97 9.57
CA GLY A 572 10.93 -6.90 10.33
C GLY A 572 10.18 -7.90 11.21
N LYS A 573 8.86 -8.05 11.03
CA LYS A 573 8.00 -8.96 11.80
C LYS A 573 8.13 -10.42 11.37
N LEU A 574 8.34 -10.66 10.08
CA LEU A 574 8.31 -12.00 9.50
C LEU A 574 9.12 -12.08 8.19
N ASP A 575 10.18 -12.90 8.18
CA ASP A 575 11.00 -13.14 6.98
C ASP A 575 10.28 -14.04 5.94
N VAL A 576 9.23 -13.49 5.30
CA VAL A 576 8.43 -14.18 4.30
C VAL A 576 9.31 -14.69 3.15
N LYS A 577 10.18 -13.81 2.62
CA LYS A 577 11.06 -14.15 1.50
C LYS A 577 12.05 -15.25 1.87
N GLY A 578 12.80 -15.13 2.96
CA GLY A 578 13.83 -16.11 3.34
C GLY A 578 13.24 -17.48 3.69
N ILE A 579 12.18 -17.52 4.52
CA ILE A 579 11.54 -18.76 4.94
C ILE A 579 10.91 -19.49 3.74
N LEU A 580 10.11 -18.82 2.91
CA LEU A 580 9.44 -19.49 1.79
C LEU A 580 10.44 -19.88 0.68
N THR A 581 11.48 -19.09 0.42
CA THR A 581 12.55 -19.50 -0.52
C THR A 581 13.26 -20.77 -0.04
N ALA A 582 13.61 -20.84 1.24
CA ALA A 582 14.26 -22.00 1.83
C ALA A 582 13.35 -23.23 1.85
N LEU A 583 12.06 -23.06 2.19
CA LEU A 583 11.08 -24.15 2.12
C LEU A 583 10.89 -24.63 0.68
N LYS A 584 10.73 -23.74 -0.31
CA LYS A 584 10.53 -24.13 -1.72
C LYS A 584 11.66 -25.04 -2.21
N ALA A 585 12.91 -24.65 -1.97
CA ALA A 585 14.07 -25.44 -2.38
C ALA A 585 14.08 -26.86 -1.75
N LYS A 586 13.57 -27.00 -0.52
CA LYS A 586 13.44 -28.30 0.18
C LYS A 586 12.22 -29.12 -0.26
N LEU A 587 11.17 -28.47 -0.75
CA LEU A 587 10.00 -29.14 -1.34
C LEU A 587 10.37 -29.71 -2.71
N ASP A 588 11.02 -28.89 -3.54
CA ASP A 588 11.51 -29.25 -4.87
C ASP A 588 12.46 -30.47 -4.85
N ASP A 589 13.20 -30.68 -3.75
CA ASP A 589 14.17 -31.78 -3.59
C ASP A 589 13.75 -32.90 -2.63
N GLY A 590 12.53 -32.83 -2.09
CA GLY A 590 11.99 -33.86 -1.22
C GLY A 590 12.53 -33.89 0.22
N SER A 591 13.44 -32.96 0.60
CA SER A 591 14.04 -32.89 1.94
C SER A 591 13.25 -32.08 2.98
N ALA A 592 12.12 -31.48 2.60
CA ALA A 592 11.29 -30.66 3.48
C ALA A 592 10.86 -31.42 4.75
N THR A 593 10.97 -30.75 5.90
CA THR A 593 10.64 -31.32 7.22
C THR A 593 9.38 -30.68 7.82
N ALA A 594 8.77 -31.33 8.81
CA ALA A 594 7.63 -30.76 9.54
C ALA A 594 7.92 -29.36 10.10
N ALA A 595 9.14 -29.12 10.61
CA ALA A 595 9.55 -27.82 11.16
C ALA A 595 9.66 -26.72 10.08
N ASP A 596 10.01 -27.07 8.84
CA ASP A 596 10.00 -26.13 7.71
C ASP A 596 8.55 -25.75 7.34
N LEU A 597 7.65 -26.73 7.39
CA LEU A 597 6.22 -26.54 7.15
C LEU A 597 5.54 -25.73 8.28
N ASP A 598 6.00 -25.85 9.54
CA ASP A 598 5.53 -25.04 10.66
C ASP A 598 5.83 -23.54 10.46
N GLN A 599 7.05 -23.20 10.02
CA GLN A 599 7.43 -21.81 9.73
C GLN A 599 6.56 -21.20 8.62
N ALA A 600 6.29 -21.95 7.55
CA ALA A 600 5.39 -21.51 6.50
C ALA A 600 3.92 -21.45 6.95
N THR A 601 3.48 -22.30 7.88
CA THR A 601 2.12 -22.23 8.47
C THR A 601 1.89 -20.84 9.08
N LYS A 602 2.88 -20.28 9.81
CA LYS A 602 2.81 -18.93 10.38
C LYS A 602 2.62 -17.86 9.30
N ILE A 603 3.38 -17.95 8.20
CA ILE A 603 3.30 -17.01 7.06
C ILE A 603 1.93 -17.02 6.38
N TYR A 604 1.44 -18.18 5.95
CA TYR A 604 0.15 -18.25 5.26
C TYR A 604 -1.01 -17.87 6.17
N THR A 605 -0.93 -18.17 7.46
CA THR A 605 -1.92 -17.72 8.47
C THR A 605 -1.91 -16.20 8.64
N THR A 606 -0.73 -15.55 8.67
CA THR A 606 -0.61 -14.09 8.73
C THR A 606 -1.24 -13.43 7.49
N LEU A 607 -0.94 -13.93 6.29
CA LEU A 607 -1.49 -13.40 5.04
C LEU A 607 -3.02 -13.60 4.95
N GLN A 608 -3.53 -14.76 5.37
CA GLN A 608 -4.97 -15.02 5.44
C GLN A 608 -5.67 -14.08 6.44
N THR A 609 -5.03 -13.83 7.58
CA THR A 609 -5.56 -12.91 8.60
C THR A 609 -5.60 -11.47 8.07
N ALA A 610 -4.59 -11.05 7.32
CA ALA A 610 -4.58 -9.75 6.66
C ALA A 610 -5.70 -9.62 5.60
N ALA A 611 -5.92 -10.63 4.76
CA ALA A 611 -7.04 -10.64 3.79
C ALA A 611 -8.40 -10.48 4.49
N LYS A 612 -8.67 -11.30 5.52
CA LYS A 612 -9.90 -11.23 6.33
C LYS A 612 -10.06 -9.88 7.05
N ARG A 613 -8.98 -9.34 7.63
CA ARG A 613 -8.97 -8.06 8.35
C ARG A 613 -9.24 -6.88 7.41
N TYR A 614 -8.61 -6.84 6.23
CA TYR A 614 -8.88 -5.79 5.25
C TYR A 614 -10.31 -5.88 4.72
N ARG A 615 -10.80 -7.09 4.38
CA ARG A 615 -12.19 -7.31 3.97
C ARG A 615 -13.22 -6.84 5.02
N ALA A 616 -12.90 -6.95 6.30
CA ALA A 616 -13.77 -6.53 7.40
C ALA A 616 -13.68 -5.04 7.77
N GLY A 617 -12.61 -4.33 7.37
CA GLY A 617 -12.27 -3.02 7.93
C GLY A 617 -11.58 -2.06 6.96
N TYR A 618 -11.83 -2.16 5.66
CA TYR A 618 -11.36 -1.20 4.66
C TYR A 618 -11.94 0.21 4.91
N GLY A 619 -11.13 1.25 4.73
CA GLY A 619 -11.53 2.65 4.88
C GLY A 619 -12.21 3.22 3.63
N ASP A 620 -11.71 2.87 2.44
CA ASP A 620 -12.23 3.34 1.16
C ASP A 620 -12.87 2.19 0.36
N LYS A 621 -14.14 2.38 0.02
CA LYS A 621 -14.97 1.41 -0.70
C LYS A 621 -14.60 1.26 -2.18
N ASN A 622 -14.07 2.31 -2.81
CA ASN A 622 -13.67 2.29 -4.23
C ASN A 622 -12.35 1.52 -4.35
N LEU A 623 -11.40 1.79 -3.44
CA LEU A 623 -10.18 1.02 -3.29
C LEU A 623 -10.49 -0.45 -3.06
N PHE A 624 -11.32 -0.78 -2.07
CA PHE A 624 -11.73 -2.15 -1.83
C PHE A 624 -12.35 -2.79 -3.07
N ALA A 625 -13.28 -2.12 -3.75
CA ALA A 625 -13.92 -2.65 -4.97
C ALA A 625 -12.93 -2.94 -6.12
N GLN A 626 -11.83 -2.19 -6.24
CA GLN A 626 -10.81 -2.44 -7.27
C GLN A 626 -9.79 -3.52 -6.87
N VAL A 627 -9.54 -3.74 -5.58
CA VAL A 627 -8.60 -4.78 -5.11
C VAL A 627 -9.28 -6.08 -4.67
N GLU A 628 -10.62 -6.11 -4.55
CA GLU A 628 -11.41 -7.26 -4.06
C GLU A 628 -11.01 -8.60 -4.70
N PRO A 629 -10.81 -8.72 -6.04
CA PRO A 629 -10.42 -9.99 -6.65
C PRO A 629 -9.07 -10.52 -6.13
N TRP A 630 -8.13 -9.64 -5.78
CA TRP A 630 -6.87 -10.02 -5.15
C TRP A 630 -7.05 -10.40 -3.67
N ILE A 631 -7.96 -9.76 -2.94
CA ILE A 631 -8.28 -10.15 -1.55
C ILE A 631 -8.93 -11.55 -1.52
N SER A 632 -9.84 -11.83 -2.46
CA SER A 632 -10.45 -13.15 -2.64
C SER A 632 -9.45 -14.21 -3.12
N PHE A 633 -8.52 -13.85 -3.99
CA PHE A 633 -7.36 -14.70 -4.30
C PHE A 633 -6.54 -15.01 -3.04
N TRP A 634 -6.27 -14.02 -2.17
CA TRP A 634 -5.50 -14.23 -0.94
C TRP A 634 -6.20 -15.15 0.05
N ASP A 635 -7.53 -15.05 0.22
CA ASP A 635 -8.30 -15.97 1.05
C ASP A 635 -8.10 -17.43 0.58
N ASP A 636 -8.36 -17.72 -0.70
CA ASP A 636 -8.33 -19.09 -1.26
C ASP A 636 -6.90 -19.65 -1.46
N ALA A 637 -5.95 -18.81 -1.85
CA ALA A 637 -4.55 -19.24 -2.04
C ALA A 637 -3.88 -19.58 -0.70
N THR A 638 -4.20 -18.85 0.37
CA THR A 638 -3.68 -19.18 1.71
C THR A 638 -4.38 -20.39 2.32
N GLU A 639 -5.68 -20.58 2.07
CA GLU A 639 -6.41 -21.82 2.39
C GLU A 639 -5.72 -23.03 1.73
N ALA A 640 -5.47 -22.95 0.41
CA ALA A 640 -4.76 -23.98 -0.33
C ALA A 640 -3.36 -24.30 0.22
N ALA A 641 -2.61 -23.27 0.62
CA ALA A 641 -1.29 -23.43 1.19
C ALA A 641 -1.31 -24.18 2.53
N LEU A 642 -2.27 -23.85 3.40
CA LEU A 642 -2.45 -24.48 4.71
C LEU A 642 -2.90 -25.94 4.57
N ASP A 643 -3.82 -26.23 3.65
CA ASP A 643 -4.26 -27.59 3.33
C ASP A 643 -3.12 -28.44 2.76
N TYR A 644 -2.33 -27.93 1.81
CA TYR A 644 -1.17 -28.66 1.32
C TYR A 644 -0.08 -28.85 2.39
N ILE A 645 0.09 -27.89 3.31
CA ILE A 645 0.98 -28.05 4.47
C ILE A 645 0.48 -29.18 5.40
N ALA A 646 -0.83 -29.23 5.68
CA ALA A 646 -1.42 -30.32 6.45
C ALA A 646 -1.21 -31.67 5.75
N ALA A 647 -1.46 -31.73 4.45
CA ALA A 647 -1.24 -32.91 3.63
C ALA A 647 0.22 -33.36 3.63
N ALA A 648 1.18 -32.42 3.54
CA ALA A 648 2.61 -32.69 3.59
C ALA A 648 3.06 -33.23 4.95
N LYS A 649 2.51 -32.70 6.05
CA LYS A 649 2.75 -33.22 7.41
C LYS A 649 2.21 -34.64 7.57
N SER A 650 0.98 -34.91 7.13
CA SER A 650 0.40 -36.27 7.16
C SER A 650 1.18 -37.26 6.28
N ALA A 651 1.61 -36.84 5.08
CA ALA A 651 2.41 -37.69 4.19
C ALA A 651 3.79 -38.02 4.77
N LEU A 652 4.46 -37.04 5.40
CA LEU A 652 5.72 -37.24 6.14
C LEU A 652 5.55 -38.13 7.38
N ALA A 653 4.37 -38.11 8.00
CA ALA A 653 4.03 -38.99 9.12
C ALA A 653 3.65 -40.42 8.70
N GLY A 654 3.37 -40.66 7.41
CA GLY A 654 2.91 -41.94 6.88
C GLY A 654 1.39 -42.15 6.92
N ASP A 655 0.60 -41.12 7.19
CA ASP A 655 -0.87 -41.18 7.14
C ASP A 655 -1.38 -40.75 5.75
N THR A 656 -1.48 -41.73 4.85
CA THR A 656 -1.83 -41.54 3.44
C THR A 656 -3.28 -41.11 3.22
N ASP A 657 -4.21 -41.55 4.07
CA ASP A 657 -5.64 -41.20 3.96
C ASP A 657 -5.90 -39.75 4.40
N ALA A 658 -5.29 -39.31 5.51
CA ALA A 658 -5.32 -37.91 5.92
C ALA A 658 -4.62 -37.01 4.89
N ALA A 659 -3.44 -37.42 4.41
CA ALA A 659 -2.70 -36.69 3.39
C ALA A 659 -3.48 -36.52 2.09
N LYS A 660 -4.14 -37.58 1.60
CA LYS A 660 -4.97 -37.53 0.39
C LYS A 660 -6.20 -36.62 0.56
N THR A 661 -6.83 -36.65 1.74
CA THR A 661 -8.00 -35.81 2.04
C THR A 661 -7.63 -34.33 2.01
N ALA A 662 -6.55 -33.96 2.72
CA ALA A 662 -6.05 -32.57 2.73
C ALA A 662 -5.48 -32.14 1.37
N TYR A 663 -4.87 -33.05 0.61
CA TYR A 663 -4.36 -32.75 -0.75
C TYR A 663 -5.49 -32.34 -1.71
N GLU A 664 -6.60 -33.09 -1.75
CA GLU A 664 -7.73 -32.73 -2.61
C GLU A 664 -8.45 -31.45 -2.15
N ALA A 665 -8.47 -31.15 -0.85
CA ALA A 665 -8.94 -29.86 -0.32
C ALA A 665 -8.05 -28.70 -0.81
N GLY A 666 -6.73 -28.79 -0.61
CA GLY A 666 -5.78 -27.77 -1.05
C GLY A 666 -5.77 -27.57 -2.57
N LYS A 667 -5.98 -28.64 -3.34
CA LYS A 667 -6.15 -28.60 -4.80
C LYS A 667 -7.45 -27.92 -5.23
N ALA A 668 -8.55 -28.15 -4.52
CA ALA A 668 -9.81 -27.45 -4.75
C ALA A 668 -9.67 -25.95 -4.44
N ALA A 669 -9.10 -25.58 -3.29
CA ALA A 669 -8.84 -24.19 -2.91
C ALA A 669 -7.86 -23.49 -3.88
N PHE A 670 -6.78 -24.17 -4.31
CA PHE A 670 -5.84 -23.60 -5.28
C PHE A 670 -6.50 -23.32 -6.62
N THR A 671 -7.35 -24.25 -7.10
CA THR A 671 -8.15 -24.07 -8.32
C THR A 671 -9.13 -22.92 -8.17
N LYS A 672 -9.78 -22.80 -7.01
CA LYS A 672 -10.73 -21.74 -6.67
C LYS A 672 -10.06 -20.36 -6.63
N SER A 673 -8.81 -20.26 -6.17
CA SER A 673 -8.07 -18.98 -6.13
C SER A 673 -7.93 -18.31 -7.50
N ASP A 674 -7.85 -19.08 -8.59
CA ASP A 674 -7.78 -18.56 -9.96
C ASP A 674 -9.18 -18.20 -10.54
N THR A 675 -10.28 -18.40 -9.81
CA THR A 675 -11.65 -18.04 -10.26
C THR A 675 -12.01 -16.57 -10.01
N HIS A 676 -11.24 -15.87 -9.18
CA HIS A 676 -11.40 -14.44 -8.93
C HIS A 676 -10.82 -13.66 -10.11
N THR A 677 -11.67 -13.26 -11.04
CA THR A 677 -11.23 -12.64 -12.30
C THR A 677 -11.58 -11.16 -12.38
N ILE A 678 -10.73 -10.42 -13.08
CA ILE A 678 -10.97 -9.03 -13.50
C ILE A 678 -10.77 -8.94 -15.03
N ALA A 679 -11.53 -8.05 -15.68
CA ALA A 679 -11.42 -7.83 -17.11
C ALA A 679 -10.10 -7.14 -17.46
N ASP A 680 -9.35 -7.71 -18.41
CA ASP A 680 -8.24 -7.01 -19.05
C ASP A 680 -8.75 -5.97 -20.06
N TYR A 681 -7.82 -5.21 -20.63
CA TYR A 681 -8.10 -4.21 -21.66
C TYR A 681 -9.02 -4.70 -22.81
N TYR A 682 -8.81 -5.93 -23.27
CA TYR A 682 -9.58 -6.56 -24.35
C TYR A 682 -10.89 -7.22 -23.86
N GLN A 683 -11.35 -6.86 -22.65
CA GLN A 683 -12.52 -7.42 -21.98
C GLN A 683 -12.42 -8.93 -21.73
N ARG A 684 -11.19 -9.46 -21.63
CA ARG A 684 -10.95 -10.88 -21.30
C ARG A 684 -10.79 -10.99 -19.78
N ASN A 685 -11.70 -11.71 -19.13
CA ASN A 685 -11.57 -12.01 -17.71
C ASN A 685 -10.33 -12.88 -17.46
N LYS A 686 -9.39 -12.37 -16.68
CA LYS A 686 -8.15 -13.03 -16.28
C LYS A 686 -8.10 -13.19 -14.76
N PRO A 687 -7.54 -14.28 -14.21
CA PRO A 687 -7.35 -14.47 -12.77
C PRO A 687 -6.54 -13.31 -12.16
N ALA A 688 -7.02 -12.75 -11.05
CA ALA A 688 -6.25 -11.89 -10.18
C ALA A 688 -5.28 -12.75 -9.37
N ARG A 689 -3.99 -12.38 -9.37
CA ARG A 689 -2.95 -13.11 -8.63
C ARG A 689 -1.99 -12.17 -7.92
N GLY A 690 -1.54 -12.57 -6.75
CA GLY A 690 -0.45 -11.96 -5.98
C GLY A 690 0.63 -12.98 -5.61
N GLY A 691 1.75 -12.50 -5.07
CA GLY A 691 2.84 -13.31 -4.55
C GLY A 691 3.52 -14.16 -5.62
N LEU A 692 3.72 -13.63 -6.83
CA LEU A 692 4.09 -14.44 -8.00
C LEU A 692 5.54 -14.93 -7.96
N VAL A 693 6.43 -14.28 -7.21
CA VAL A 693 7.86 -14.64 -7.12
C VAL A 693 8.10 -15.75 -6.10
N ILE A 694 7.51 -15.61 -4.91
CA ILE A 694 7.84 -16.44 -3.74
C ILE A 694 6.65 -17.23 -3.23
N VAL A 695 5.55 -16.54 -2.92
CA VAL A 695 4.41 -17.14 -2.21
C VAL A 695 3.72 -18.21 -3.06
N ARG A 696 3.18 -17.82 -4.23
CA ARG A 696 2.44 -18.73 -5.11
C ARG A 696 3.30 -19.87 -5.68
N PRO A 697 4.58 -19.66 -6.08
CA PRO A 697 5.48 -20.76 -6.45
C PRO A 697 5.73 -21.77 -5.32
N THR A 698 5.75 -21.32 -4.06
CA THR A 698 5.88 -22.23 -2.91
C THR A 698 4.60 -23.05 -2.70
N ILE A 699 3.41 -22.48 -2.92
CA ILE A 699 2.13 -23.23 -2.91
C ILE A 699 2.11 -24.32 -3.98
N ILE A 700 2.58 -24.04 -5.19
CA ILE A 700 2.71 -25.05 -6.26
C ILE A 700 3.66 -26.18 -5.80
N SER A 701 4.81 -25.81 -5.23
CA SER A 701 5.84 -26.76 -4.80
C SER A 701 5.36 -27.64 -3.64
N LEU A 702 4.52 -27.10 -2.74
CA LEU A 702 3.81 -27.87 -1.70
C LEU A 702 2.91 -28.94 -2.33
N GLY A 703 2.06 -28.56 -3.29
CA GLY A 703 1.19 -29.50 -4.00
C GLY A 703 1.96 -30.61 -4.73
N SER A 704 3.05 -30.26 -5.42
CA SER A 704 3.92 -31.24 -6.10
C SER A 704 4.62 -32.20 -5.12
N PHE A 705 5.14 -31.68 -4.01
CA PHE A 705 5.77 -32.50 -2.96
C PHE A 705 4.79 -33.52 -2.38
N VAL A 706 3.57 -33.09 -2.03
CA VAL A 706 2.53 -33.98 -1.48
C VAL A 706 2.15 -35.07 -2.48
N LYS A 707 1.93 -34.69 -3.75
CA LYS A 707 1.61 -35.65 -4.81
C LYS A 707 2.70 -36.72 -4.93
N ALA A 708 3.97 -36.32 -5.01
CA ALA A 708 5.08 -37.26 -5.12
C ALA A 708 5.10 -38.27 -3.96
N LYS A 709 4.94 -37.78 -2.71
CA LYS A 709 4.87 -38.64 -1.51
C LYS A 709 3.67 -39.60 -1.53
N LEU A 710 2.50 -39.16 -1.99
CA LEU A 710 1.31 -40.01 -2.14
C LEU A 710 1.47 -41.08 -3.22
N ASP A 711 2.16 -40.75 -4.32
CA ASP A 711 2.45 -41.66 -5.44
C ASP A 711 3.61 -42.64 -5.12
N GLY A 712 4.19 -42.59 -3.91
CA GLY A 712 5.33 -43.44 -3.51
C GLY A 712 6.65 -43.07 -4.20
N THR A 713 6.73 -41.86 -4.76
CA THR A 713 7.89 -41.36 -5.50
C THR A 713 8.64 -40.30 -4.70
N THR A 714 9.96 -40.21 -4.89
CA THR A 714 10.69 -39.00 -4.50
C THR A 714 10.33 -37.89 -5.49
N PRO A 715 10.14 -36.63 -5.05
CA PRO A 715 10.28 -35.49 -5.94
C PRO A 715 11.53 -35.65 -6.80
N THR A 716 11.39 -35.33 -8.07
CA THR A 716 12.31 -35.69 -9.17
C THR A 716 13.78 -35.42 -8.83
N PRO A 717 14.77 -36.15 -9.41
CA PRO A 717 16.12 -35.59 -9.52
C PRO A 717 16.02 -34.11 -9.89
N LYS A 718 16.70 -33.23 -9.15
CA LYS A 718 16.74 -31.81 -9.54
C LYS A 718 17.14 -31.73 -11.00
N PRO A 719 16.61 -30.77 -11.77
CA PRO A 719 17.08 -30.51 -13.12
C PRO A 719 18.61 -30.30 -13.20
N ASP A 720 19.28 -29.98 -12.09
CA ASP A 720 20.74 -29.79 -11.97
C ASP A 720 21.50 -31.03 -11.40
N ASP A 721 20.79 -32.13 -11.13
CA ASP A 721 21.34 -33.42 -10.67
C ASP A 721 21.36 -34.49 -11.79
N ALA A 722 20.93 -34.11 -13.00
CA ALA A 722 21.13 -34.86 -14.22
C ALA A 722 21.49 -33.94 -15.39
N THR A 723 22.09 -34.50 -16.44
CA THR A 723 22.37 -33.81 -17.70
C THR A 723 21.82 -34.62 -18.87
N LEU A 724 21.23 -33.92 -19.84
CA LEU A 724 20.71 -34.53 -21.06
C LEU A 724 21.74 -34.44 -22.19
N THR A 725 22.02 -35.57 -22.84
CA THR A 725 22.85 -35.67 -24.04
C THR A 725 22.02 -36.27 -25.17
N MET A 726 22.12 -35.69 -26.37
CA MET A 726 21.45 -36.16 -27.57
C MET A 726 22.49 -36.46 -28.66
N GLU A 727 22.32 -37.57 -29.37
CA GLU A 727 23.19 -37.94 -30.49
C GLU A 727 22.35 -38.22 -31.74
N ASN A 728 22.78 -37.72 -32.91
CA ASN A 728 22.06 -37.77 -34.20
C ASN A 728 20.63 -37.19 -34.19
N VAL A 729 20.27 -36.46 -33.13
CA VAL A 729 19.00 -35.77 -32.92
C VAL A 729 19.24 -34.51 -32.08
N GLY A 730 18.38 -33.50 -32.20
CA GLY A 730 18.41 -32.28 -31.40
C GLY A 730 17.00 -31.71 -31.23
N ALA A 731 16.90 -30.52 -30.62
CA ALA A 731 15.63 -29.80 -30.48
C ALA A 731 14.95 -29.61 -31.86
N ALA A 732 13.63 -29.80 -31.91
CA ALA A 732 12.84 -29.37 -33.06
C ALA A 732 12.79 -27.84 -33.13
N ALA A 733 12.72 -27.28 -34.34
CA ALA A 733 12.81 -25.82 -34.56
C ALA A 733 11.72 -24.99 -33.84
N TRP A 734 10.61 -25.62 -33.43
CA TRP A 734 9.52 -25.00 -32.67
C TRP A 734 9.66 -25.19 -31.14
N SER A 735 10.64 -25.98 -30.69
CA SER A 735 10.87 -26.40 -29.30
C SER A 735 12.18 -25.85 -28.72
N GLU A 736 12.92 -25.01 -29.46
CA GLU A 736 14.23 -24.47 -29.06
C GLU A 736 14.18 -23.63 -27.78
N ASN A 737 13.01 -23.08 -27.42
CA ASN A 737 12.79 -22.31 -26.19
C ASN A 737 12.14 -23.13 -25.05
N VAL A 738 11.86 -24.42 -25.25
CA VAL A 738 11.42 -25.32 -24.18
C VAL A 738 12.66 -25.80 -23.44
N ASP A 739 12.63 -25.87 -22.10
CA ASP A 739 13.78 -26.41 -21.37
C ASP A 739 13.92 -27.92 -21.66
N PRO A 740 15.07 -28.41 -22.19
CA PRO A 740 15.31 -29.84 -22.38
C PRO A 740 15.22 -30.66 -21.07
N LYS A 741 15.22 -30.01 -19.91
CA LYS A 741 14.87 -30.62 -18.61
C LYS A 741 13.48 -31.26 -18.58
N ALA A 742 12.56 -30.87 -19.47
CA ALA A 742 11.26 -31.54 -19.69
C ALA A 742 11.35 -32.99 -20.22
N VAL A 743 12.57 -33.52 -20.45
CA VAL A 743 12.79 -34.95 -20.73
C VAL A 743 12.99 -35.76 -19.44
N TYR A 744 13.20 -35.13 -18.29
CA TYR A 744 13.53 -35.82 -17.03
C TYR A 744 13.03 -35.08 -15.77
N ASP A 745 11.99 -34.26 -15.92
CA ASP A 745 11.29 -33.57 -14.83
C ASP A 745 10.22 -34.46 -14.15
N ASN A 746 9.93 -35.64 -14.72
CA ASN A 746 8.92 -36.62 -14.27
C ASN A 746 7.48 -36.05 -14.27
N ASP A 747 7.19 -35.06 -15.11
CA ASP A 747 5.83 -34.53 -15.34
C ASP A 747 5.27 -35.03 -16.68
N ASP A 748 4.27 -35.92 -16.63
CA ASP A 748 3.63 -36.48 -17.83
C ASP A 748 2.86 -35.45 -18.68
N SER A 749 2.81 -34.18 -18.27
CA SER A 749 2.19 -33.07 -19.02
C SER A 749 3.19 -32.16 -19.74
N THR A 750 4.44 -32.09 -19.27
CA THR A 750 5.55 -31.44 -19.99
C THR A 750 6.16 -32.40 -21.00
N PHE A 751 6.95 -31.87 -21.93
CA PHE A 751 7.59 -32.67 -22.97
C PHE A 751 8.66 -31.85 -23.69
N PHE A 752 9.49 -32.55 -24.47
CA PHE A 752 10.45 -31.96 -25.40
C PHE A 752 10.29 -32.57 -26.79
N TRP A 753 10.28 -31.72 -27.83
CA TRP A 753 10.22 -32.17 -29.23
C TRP A 753 11.61 -32.21 -29.87
N LEU A 754 11.85 -33.28 -30.61
CA LEU A 754 13.13 -33.65 -31.20
C LEU A 754 13.00 -33.89 -32.71
N GLN A 755 14.05 -33.55 -33.45
CA GLN A 755 14.21 -33.86 -34.88
C GLN A 755 15.69 -34.15 -35.21
N SER A 756 15.94 -34.90 -36.28
CA SER A 756 17.29 -35.04 -36.84
C SER A 756 17.62 -33.90 -37.80
N THR A 757 18.90 -33.55 -37.91
CA THR A 757 19.38 -32.46 -38.75
C THR A 757 18.98 -32.66 -40.22
N GLY A 758 18.21 -31.72 -40.78
CA GLY A 758 17.93 -31.66 -42.22
C GLY A 758 16.53 -32.05 -42.67
N GLY A 759 15.57 -32.34 -41.78
CA GLY A 759 14.15 -32.50 -42.17
C GLY A 759 13.27 -33.16 -41.12
N ASP A 760 12.00 -33.40 -41.47
CA ASP A 760 10.96 -33.99 -40.60
C ASP A 760 11.13 -35.50 -40.39
N HIS A 761 12.22 -35.88 -39.71
CA HIS A 761 12.57 -37.27 -39.46
C HIS A 761 13.42 -37.43 -38.18
N ILE A 762 13.49 -38.66 -37.68
CA ILE A 762 14.49 -39.13 -36.72
C ILE A 762 15.31 -40.22 -37.39
N ASN A 763 16.62 -40.04 -37.45
CA ASN A 763 17.56 -41.02 -37.97
C ASN A 763 17.59 -42.31 -37.15
N ALA A 764 17.93 -43.42 -37.81
CA ALA A 764 18.35 -44.62 -37.09
C ALA A 764 19.63 -44.33 -36.28
N ASN A 765 19.70 -44.88 -35.06
CA ASN A 765 20.74 -44.60 -34.06
C ASN A 765 20.72 -43.16 -33.51
N ALA A 766 19.58 -42.46 -33.59
CA ALA A 766 19.32 -41.30 -32.73
C ALA A 766 19.21 -41.75 -31.27
N THR A 767 19.90 -41.06 -30.36
CA THR A 767 19.86 -41.37 -28.91
C THR A 767 19.51 -40.15 -28.07
N VAL A 768 18.84 -40.41 -26.95
CA VAL A 768 18.55 -39.44 -25.90
C VAL A 768 18.97 -40.09 -24.59
N THR A 769 19.89 -39.44 -23.87
CA THR A 769 20.55 -39.99 -22.69
C THR A 769 20.48 -39.02 -21.51
N VAL A 770 19.85 -39.43 -20.42
CA VAL A 770 19.83 -38.72 -19.13
C VAL A 770 20.92 -39.30 -18.24
N THR A 771 21.94 -38.51 -17.92
CA THR A 771 23.09 -38.92 -17.09
C THR A 771 22.99 -38.28 -15.72
N TYR A 772 23.07 -39.07 -14.65
CA TYR A 772 22.99 -38.58 -13.29
C TYR A 772 24.35 -38.10 -12.79
N LYS A 773 24.36 -36.93 -12.15
CA LYS A 773 25.54 -36.28 -11.56
C LYS A 773 26.16 -37.09 -10.42
N THR A 774 25.30 -37.85 -9.71
CA THR A 774 25.68 -38.84 -8.71
C THR A 774 25.00 -40.15 -9.07
N GLU A 775 25.72 -41.26 -8.97
CA GLU A 775 25.18 -42.61 -9.15
C GLU A 775 24.02 -42.86 -8.18
N ARG A 776 22.94 -43.50 -8.65
CA ARG A 776 21.76 -43.81 -7.83
C ARG A 776 21.41 -45.29 -7.88
N LYS A 777 20.89 -45.84 -6.80
CA LYS A 777 20.19 -47.13 -6.86
C LYS A 777 18.82 -46.90 -7.51
N ALA A 778 18.45 -47.74 -8.48
CA ALA A 778 17.12 -47.74 -9.07
C ALA A 778 16.63 -49.18 -9.30
N LYS A 779 15.31 -49.37 -9.25
CA LYS A 779 14.65 -50.63 -9.64
C LYS A 779 13.68 -50.42 -10.80
N GLU A 780 13.13 -49.22 -10.93
CA GLU A 780 12.18 -48.85 -11.97
C GLU A 780 12.79 -47.84 -12.93
N PHE A 781 12.49 -48.03 -14.22
CA PHE A 781 12.95 -47.21 -15.32
C PHE A 781 11.75 -46.82 -16.19
N ARG A 782 11.74 -45.59 -16.64
CA ARG A 782 10.56 -44.93 -17.21
C ARG A 782 10.94 -44.25 -18.51
N PHE A 783 10.12 -44.45 -19.53
CA PHE A 783 10.20 -43.76 -20.80
C PHE A 783 8.79 -43.47 -21.32
N ILE A 784 8.51 -42.22 -21.64
CA ILE A 784 7.20 -41.78 -22.14
C ILE A 784 7.39 -40.94 -23.40
N GLN A 785 6.61 -41.24 -24.43
CA GLN A 785 6.55 -40.53 -25.70
C GLN A 785 5.10 -40.23 -26.12
N ALA A 786 4.91 -39.63 -27.30
CA ALA A 786 3.58 -39.44 -27.86
C ALA A 786 2.81 -40.77 -28.05
N GLU A 787 1.48 -40.67 -28.10
CA GLU A 787 0.60 -41.80 -28.35
C GLU A 787 0.76 -42.42 -29.74
N LYS A 788 0.25 -43.65 -29.91
CA LYS A 788 0.31 -44.39 -31.17
C LYS A 788 -0.31 -43.59 -32.33
N GLY A 789 0.53 -43.20 -33.28
CA GLY A 789 0.15 -42.38 -34.43
C GLY A 789 0.71 -40.96 -34.39
N GLY A 790 1.07 -40.44 -33.21
CA GLY A 790 1.76 -39.17 -33.04
C GLY A 790 3.28 -39.23 -33.29
N ASP A 791 3.98 -38.23 -32.78
CA ASP A 791 5.45 -38.02 -32.85
C ASP A 791 6.20 -38.99 -31.93
N ALA A 792 6.22 -40.27 -32.30
CA ALA A 792 6.78 -41.35 -31.53
C ALA A 792 7.69 -42.24 -32.38
N ILE A 793 8.74 -42.80 -31.77
CA ILE A 793 9.54 -43.84 -32.41
C ILE A 793 8.81 -45.19 -32.37
N VAL A 794 8.92 -45.95 -33.46
CA VAL A 794 8.16 -47.20 -33.66
C VAL A 794 8.99 -48.46 -33.45
N ASN A 795 10.32 -48.33 -33.40
CA ASN A 795 11.27 -49.40 -33.14
C ASN A 795 12.51 -48.79 -32.48
N GLY A 796 12.69 -49.05 -31.18
CA GLY A 796 13.76 -48.51 -30.38
C GLY A 796 14.19 -49.45 -29.26
N ARG A 797 15.16 -49.00 -28.46
CA ARG A 797 15.68 -49.73 -27.30
C ARG A 797 15.82 -48.79 -26.11
N LEU A 798 15.46 -49.27 -24.93
CA LEU A 798 15.72 -48.62 -23.65
C LEU A 798 16.88 -49.35 -22.96
N ASP A 799 17.89 -48.60 -22.53
CA ASP A 799 19.08 -49.08 -21.81
C ASP A 799 19.29 -48.27 -20.52
N TYR A 800 19.95 -48.85 -19.53
CA TYR A 800 20.60 -48.09 -18.44
C TYR A 800 22.11 -48.33 -18.42
N GLN A 801 22.86 -47.39 -17.87
CA GLN A 801 24.28 -47.55 -17.62
C GLN A 801 24.49 -47.94 -16.15
N ASP A 802 25.18 -49.05 -15.90
CA ASP A 802 25.45 -49.56 -14.55
C ASP A 802 26.55 -48.76 -13.81
N GLY A 803 26.82 -49.10 -12.55
CA GLY A 803 27.86 -48.49 -11.73
C GLY A 803 29.29 -48.68 -12.27
N ASP A 804 29.53 -49.70 -13.09
CA ASP A 804 30.83 -49.94 -13.74
C ASP A 804 30.96 -49.21 -15.10
N GLY A 805 29.86 -48.61 -15.59
CA GLY A 805 29.80 -47.85 -16.84
C GLY A 805 29.29 -48.65 -18.04
N ASN A 806 28.84 -49.88 -17.87
CA ASN A 806 28.33 -50.73 -18.97
C ASN A 806 26.87 -50.43 -19.28
N TRP A 807 26.49 -50.47 -20.55
CA TRP A 807 25.10 -50.34 -20.97
C TRP A 807 24.37 -51.69 -20.93
N VAL A 808 23.30 -51.75 -20.17
CA VAL A 808 22.44 -52.92 -19.96
C VAL A 808 21.05 -52.64 -20.54
N LYS A 809 20.56 -53.53 -21.41
CA LYS A 809 19.25 -53.40 -22.06
C LYS A 809 18.11 -53.62 -21.05
N LEU A 810 17.16 -52.69 -21.01
CA LEU A 810 15.92 -52.78 -20.24
C LEU A 810 14.77 -53.39 -21.05
N GLY A 811 14.69 -53.04 -22.33
CA GLY A 811 13.63 -53.54 -23.21
C GLY A 811 13.66 -52.90 -24.59
N ASP A 812 12.76 -53.39 -25.45
CA ASP A 812 12.48 -52.79 -26.75
C ASP A 812 11.30 -51.82 -26.65
N ILE A 813 11.36 -50.76 -27.46
CA ILE A 813 10.32 -49.74 -27.63
C ILE A 813 9.65 -49.98 -28.98
N THR A 814 8.33 -50.05 -28.99
CA THR A 814 7.50 -50.32 -30.16
C THR A 814 6.50 -49.19 -30.40
N ALA A 815 5.82 -49.21 -31.55
CA ALA A 815 4.75 -48.27 -31.89
C ALA A 815 3.55 -48.26 -30.91
N ASP A 816 3.43 -49.25 -30.04
CA ASP A 816 2.39 -49.35 -29.00
C ASP A 816 2.85 -48.79 -27.63
N ASP A 817 4.17 -48.56 -27.45
CA ASP A 817 4.75 -48.09 -26.19
C ASP A 817 4.69 -46.56 -26.07
N GLN A 818 3.51 -46.01 -25.77
CA GLN A 818 3.39 -44.60 -25.33
C GLN A 818 4.09 -44.38 -23.98
N LYS A 819 3.90 -45.32 -23.04
CA LYS A 819 4.47 -45.29 -21.68
C LYS A 819 5.09 -46.65 -21.37
N LYS A 820 6.41 -46.70 -21.34
CA LYS A 820 7.20 -47.87 -20.97
C LYS A 820 7.69 -47.71 -19.53
N ILE A 821 7.25 -48.59 -18.65
CA ILE A 821 7.82 -48.76 -17.31
C ILE A 821 8.47 -50.15 -17.27
N VAL A 822 9.74 -50.20 -16.88
CA VAL A 822 10.50 -51.44 -16.70
C VAL A 822 10.94 -51.53 -15.25
N THR A 823 10.42 -52.51 -14.52
CA THR A 823 10.79 -52.78 -13.13
C THR A 823 11.65 -54.03 -13.08
N LEU A 824 12.88 -53.92 -12.58
CA LEU A 824 13.80 -55.05 -12.40
C LEU A 824 13.48 -55.82 -11.10
N ASP A 825 13.91 -57.08 -11.00
CA ASP A 825 13.72 -57.88 -9.77
C ASP A 825 14.49 -57.30 -8.56
N LYS A 826 15.63 -56.63 -8.82
CA LYS A 826 16.53 -56.09 -7.79
C LYS A 826 16.97 -54.67 -8.14
N ALA A 827 17.31 -53.91 -7.09
CA ALA A 827 17.99 -52.63 -7.20
C ALA A 827 19.33 -52.78 -7.94
N VAL A 828 19.58 -51.90 -8.90
CA VAL A 828 20.87 -51.77 -9.61
C VAL A 828 21.42 -50.36 -9.41
N THR A 829 22.74 -50.20 -9.40
CA THR A 829 23.37 -48.87 -9.45
C THR A 829 23.28 -48.35 -10.89
N VAL A 830 22.83 -47.11 -11.06
CA VAL A 830 22.56 -46.46 -12.35
C VAL A 830 23.32 -45.14 -12.45
N LYS A 831 24.08 -45.01 -13.55
CA LYS A 831 24.75 -43.77 -14.00
C LYS A 831 23.92 -42.97 -14.97
N ALA A 832 23.24 -43.63 -15.89
CA ALA A 832 22.45 -42.98 -16.93
C ALA A 832 21.30 -43.88 -17.42
N VAL A 833 20.31 -43.29 -18.08
CA VAL A 833 19.26 -43.98 -18.84
C VAL A 833 19.30 -43.45 -20.26
N ARG A 834 19.19 -44.34 -21.26
CA ARG A 834 19.20 -43.98 -22.67
C ARG A 834 18.08 -44.67 -23.42
N VAL A 835 17.37 -43.91 -24.25
CA VAL A 835 16.55 -44.45 -25.32
C VAL A 835 17.27 -44.28 -26.66
N THR A 836 17.17 -45.27 -27.54
CA THR A 836 17.79 -45.27 -28.87
C THR A 836 16.74 -45.64 -29.91
N ASN A 837 16.56 -44.80 -30.93
CA ASN A 837 15.78 -45.13 -32.12
C ASN A 837 16.58 -46.10 -33.02
N LEU A 838 15.99 -47.21 -33.45
CA LEU A 838 16.69 -48.25 -34.24
C LEU A 838 16.38 -48.19 -35.74
N THR A 839 15.34 -47.49 -36.16
CA THR A 839 14.97 -47.32 -37.58
C THR A 839 14.58 -45.89 -37.86
N GLU A 840 14.94 -45.39 -39.04
CA GLU A 840 14.51 -44.05 -39.47
C GLU A 840 12.97 -43.93 -39.48
N VAL A 841 12.45 -42.82 -38.97
CA VAL A 841 11.01 -42.49 -39.01
C VAL A 841 10.82 -41.08 -39.56
N SER A 842 9.91 -40.92 -40.52
CA SER A 842 9.55 -39.60 -41.11
C SER A 842 8.55 -38.86 -40.22
N LYS A 843 8.95 -38.60 -38.97
CA LYS A 843 8.21 -37.85 -37.95
C LYS A 843 9.19 -37.09 -37.05
N TRP A 844 8.68 -36.16 -36.25
CA TRP A 844 9.39 -35.69 -35.06
C TRP A 844 9.25 -36.71 -33.92
N TRP A 845 9.96 -36.50 -32.83
CA TRP A 845 9.88 -37.34 -31.63
C TRP A 845 9.63 -36.49 -30.40
N LYS A 846 8.52 -36.77 -29.73
CA LYS A 846 8.08 -36.09 -28.53
C LYS A 846 8.31 -37.00 -27.34
N ILE A 847 9.19 -36.59 -26.43
CA ILE A 847 9.47 -37.32 -25.18
C ILE A 847 8.90 -36.52 -24.01
N TYR A 848 8.16 -37.18 -23.13
CA TYR A 848 7.55 -36.62 -21.93
C TYR A 848 8.38 -36.96 -20.67
N ASP A 849 9.04 -38.13 -20.64
CA ASP A 849 9.95 -38.48 -19.54
C ASP A 849 10.93 -39.60 -19.96
N LEU A 850 12.12 -39.59 -19.37
CA LEU A 850 13.17 -40.60 -19.46
C LEU A 850 13.94 -40.62 -18.12
N SER A 851 13.59 -41.56 -17.24
CA SER A 851 14.10 -41.53 -15.86
C SER A 851 14.34 -42.92 -15.26
N ALA A 852 15.12 -42.95 -14.18
CA ALA A 852 15.32 -44.10 -13.31
C ALA A 852 14.95 -43.69 -11.88
N THR A 853 13.90 -44.32 -11.34
CA THR A 853 13.34 -44.01 -10.03
C THR A 853 14.34 -44.41 -8.94
N ALA A 854 14.86 -43.41 -8.22
CA ALA A 854 15.82 -43.63 -7.15
C ALA A 854 15.16 -44.39 -6.00
N ILE A 855 15.87 -45.37 -5.44
CA ILE A 855 15.47 -46.14 -4.26
C ILE A 855 16.62 -46.18 -3.25
N GLU A 856 16.32 -46.36 -1.97
CA GLU A 856 17.33 -46.48 -0.93
C GLU A 856 17.64 -47.95 -0.63
N ASP A 857 18.90 -48.29 -0.33
CA ASP A 857 19.31 -49.68 -0.08
C ASP A 857 18.68 -50.23 1.21
N ALA A 858 17.94 -51.33 1.08
CA ALA A 858 17.50 -52.16 2.21
C ALA A 858 18.63 -53.10 2.66
N GLY A 859 19.59 -52.54 3.41
CA GLY A 859 20.53 -53.34 4.19
C GLY A 859 19.85 -54.08 5.35
N THR A 860 20.56 -54.98 6.02
CA THR A 860 20.09 -55.56 7.30
C THR A 860 19.83 -54.43 8.30
N LEU A 861 18.57 -54.32 8.72
CA LEU A 861 18.03 -53.19 9.47
C LEU A 861 18.49 -53.21 10.94
N ASP A 862 19.27 -52.21 11.36
CA ASP A 862 19.54 -51.94 12.76
C ASP A 862 18.39 -51.14 13.37
N LYS A 863 17.50 -51.87 14.07
CA LYS A 863 16.36 -51.32 14.80
C LYS A 863 16.69 -50.94 16.25
N THR A 864 17.95 -51.00 16.69
CA THR A 864 18.33 -50.79 18.10
C THR A 864 17.95 -49.37 18.56
N ALA A 865 18.43 -48.35 17.86
CA ALA A 865 18.10 -46.95 18.15
C ALA A 865 16.59 -46.64 18.05
N LEU A 866 15.87 -47.32 17.14
CA LEU A 866 14.42 -47.17 16.98
C LEU A 866 13.65 -47.70 18.20
N ASN A 867 14.00 -48.90 18.67
CA ASN A 867 13.38 -49.48 19.86
C ASN A 867 13.69 -48.68 21.13
N GLU A 868 14.92 -48.17 21.26
CA GLU A 868 15.30 -47.26 22.34
C GLU A 868 14.51 -45.94 22.30
N ALA A 869 14.40 -45.33 21.12
CA ALA A 869 13.63 -44.11 20.93
C ALA A 869 12.13 -44.34 21.27
N ILE A 870 11.50 -45.41 20.77
CA ILE A 870 10.11 -45.78 21.11
C ILE A 870 9.94 -45.93 22.63
N ALA A 871 10.88 -46.60 23.30
CA ALA A 871 10.85 -46.79 24.75
C ALA A 871 11.06 -45.50 25.55
N ALA A 872 11.75 -44.50 24.99
CA ALA A 872 11.89 -43.16 25.55
C ALA A 872 10.62 -42.31 25.33
N ALA A 873 10.12 -42.25 24.09
CA ALA A 873 8.95 -41.47 23.70
C ALA A 873 7.68 -41.85 24.46
N LYS A 874 7.47 -43.15 24.71
CA LYS A 874 6.35 -43.65 25.53
C LYS A 874 6.34 -43.20 26.99
N LYS A 875 7.43 -42.60 27.48
CA LYS A 875 7.57 -42.09 28.86
C LYS A 875 7.45 -40.56 28.93
N VAL A 876 7.27 -39.89 27.80
CA VAL A 876 7.17 -38.42 27.75
C VAL A 876 5.78 -37.99 28.21
N ASP A 877 5.75 -37.10 29.20
CA ASP A 877 4.52 -36.42 29.62
C ASP A 877 4.21 -35.31 28.60
N THR A 878 3.03 -35.41 27.98
CA THR A 878 2.55 -34.47 26.95
C THR A 878 1.37 -33.63 27.43
N THR A 879 1.02 -33.68 28.72
CA THR A 879 -0.14 -32.98 29.28
C THR A 879 -0.11 -31.46 29.05
N THR A 880 1.08 -30.86 29.07
CA THR A 880 1.31 -29.41 28.85
C THR A 880 1.48 -29.02 27.38
N TRP A 881 1.48 -29.97 26.44
CA TRP A 881 1.83 -29.71 25.05
C TRP A 881 0.66 -29.20 24.20
N THR A 882 0.99 -28.59 23.07
CA THR A 882 0.05 -28.29 21.99
C THR A 882 -0.54 -29.58 21.41
N ASP A 883 -1.78 -29.53 20.93
CA ASP A 883 -2.46 -30.70 20.40
C ASP A 883 -1.77 -31.22 19.11
N ALA A 884 -1.23 -30.32 18.29
CA ALA A 884 -0.33 -30.66 17.19
C ALA A 884 0.93 -31.42 17.64
N SER A 885 1.55 -31.06 18.77
CA SER A 885 2.72 -31.79 19.30
C SER A 885 2.35 -33.16 19.86
N LYS A 886 1.18 -33.29 20.50
CA LYS A 886 0.64 -34.59 20.95
C LYS A 886 0.39 -35.52 19.76
N THR A 887 -0.25 -34.99 18.73
CA THR A 887 -0.52 -35.72 17.47
C THR A 887 0.79 -36.10 16.79
N ALA A 888 1.74 -35.18 16.64
CA ALA A 888 3.05 -35.47 16.04
C ALA A 888 3.84 -36.56 16.80
N LEU A 889 3.77 -36.58 18.14
CA LEU A 889 4.38 -37.67 18.93
C LEU A 889 3.61 -38.98 18.77
N ALA A 890 2.28 -38.95 18.76
CA ALA A 890 1.44 -40.14 18.57
C ALA A 890 1.64 -40.76 17.18
N ASP A 891 1.73 -39.95 16.13
CA ASP A 891 1.98 -40.38 14.76
C ASP A 891 3.41 -40.88 14.57
N ALA A 892 4.41 -40.17 15.12
CA ALA A 892 5.79 -40.66 15.10
C ALA A 892 5.92 -41.98 15.88
N LEU A 893 5.21 -42.16 16.99
CA LEU A 893 5.13 -43.43 17.71
C LEU A 893 4.43 -44.53 16.89
N LYS A 894 3.29 -44.23 16.26
CA LYS A 894 2.55 -45.15 15.37
C LYS A 894 3.44 -45.66 14.23
N THR A 895 4.16 -44.76 13.57
CA THR A 895 5.05 -45.07 12.45
C THR A 895 6.33 -45.79 12.91
N ALA A 896 6.96 -45.35 14.00
CA ALA A 896 8.10 -46.05 14.59
C ALA A 896 7.71 -47.47 15.05
N GLU A 897 6.54 -47.66 15.66
CA GLU A 897 6.04 -48.99 16.04
C GLU A 897 5.73 -49.88 14.85
N ALA A 898 5.20 -49.33 13.75
CA ALA A 898 4.96 -50.09 12.52
C ALA A 898 6.29 -50.57 11.91
N LEU A 899 7.28 -49.67 11.82
CA LEU A 899 8.63 -50.00 11.35
C LEU A 899 9.35 -50.98 12.28
N ALA A 900 9.13 -50.90 13.60
CA ALA A 900 9.68 -51.87 14.55
C ALA A 900 9.09 -53.28 14.34
N LYS A 901 7.79 -53.39 14.03
CA LYS A 901 7.04 -54.67 13.91
C LYS A 901 7.19 -55.38 12.56
N THR A 902 7.67 -54.69 11.51
CA THR A 902 7.63 -55.20 10.13
C THR A 902 9.03 -55.21 9.51
N ASP A 903 9.45 -56.34 8.93
CA ASP A 903 10.76 -56.50 8.28
C ASP A 903 10.69 -56.53 6.74
N ALA A 904 9.49 -56.65 6.16
CA ALA A 904 9.32 -56.98 4.75
C ALA A 904 9.57 -55.81 3.77
N GLU A 905 9.43 -54.55 4.21
CA GLU A 905 9.40 -53.37 3.32
C GLU A 905 10.11 -52.11 3.84
N ALA A 906 10.81 -52.17 4.99
CA ALA A 906 11.48 -51.01 5.60
C ALA A 906 12.93 -50.83 5.13
N THR A 907 13.40 -49.59 4.97
CA THR A 907 14.81 -49.24 4.72
C THR A 907 15.51 -48.73 5.99
N GLN A 908 16.85 -48.78 6.07
CA GLN A 908 17.57 -48.21 7.21
C GLN A 908 17.36 -46.69 7.30
N ALA A 909 17.28 -46.01 6.16
CA ALA A 909 16.98 -44.58 6.12
C ALA A 909 15.59 -44.25 6.67
N GLN A 910 14.56 -45.09 6.44
CA GLN A 910 13.25 -44.95 7.08
C GLN A 910 13.32 -45.17 8.60
N ILE A 911 14.17 -46.10 9.08
CA ILE A 911 14.40 -46.33 10.51
C ILE A 911 15.12 -45.15 11.16
N ASP A 912 16.20 -44.66 10.55
CA ASP A 912 16.96 -43.51 11.04
C ASP A 912 16.13 -42.22 10.97
N ALA A 913 15.30 -42.08 9.94
CA ALA A 913 14.32 -41.00 9.82
C ALA A 913 13.24 -41.12 10.91
N ALA A 914 12.74 -42.31 11.22
CA ALA A 914 11.79 -42.52 12.31
C ALA A 914 12.42 -42.24 13.69
N VAL A 915 13.68 -42.67 13.93
CA VAL A 915 14.45 -42.29 15.13
C VAL A 915 14.58 -40.77 15.23
N LYS A 916 14.95 -40.09 14.14
CA LYS A 916 15.12 -38.64 14.08
C LYS A 916 13.79 -37.90 14.28
N ALA A 917 12.70 -38.38 13.67
CA ALA A 917 11.36 -37.83 13.80
C ALA A 917 10.84 -37.99 15.24
N LEU A 918 11.04 -39.16 15.85
CA LEU A 918 10.68 -39.41 17.24
C LEU A 918 11.50 -38.53 18.19
N ASN A 919 12.82 -38.46 18.01
CA ASN A 919 13.73 -37.61 18.80
C ASN A 919 13.49 -36.09 18.59
N ALA A 920 12.80 -35.70 17.51
CA ALA A 920 12.27 -34.35 17.34
C ALA A 920 10.92 -34.19 18.07
N ALA A 921 9.98 -35.12 17.87
CA ALA A 921 8.65 -35.08 18.46
C ALA A 921 8.66 -35.14 19.99
N VAL A 922 9.58 -35.88 20.63
CA VAL A 922 9.73 -35.95 22.10
C VAL A 922 10.12 -34.61 22.75
N LYS A 923 10.53 -33.61 21.97
CA LYS A 923 10.79 -32.26 22.49
C LYS A 923 9.48 -31.50 22.74
N GLY A 924 8.48 -31.73 21.90
CA GLY A 924 7.18 -31.08 21.92
C GLY A 924 7.25 -29.55 21.79
N VAL A 925 6.06 -28.93 21.89
CA VAL A 925 5.88 -27.50 22.07
C VAL A 925 4.90 -27.31 23.23
N GLU A 926 5.32 -26.60 24.28
CA GLU A 926 4.43 -26.25 25.38
C GLU A 926 3.28 -25.38 24.87
N ARG A 927 2.06 -25.66 25.33
CA ARG A 927 0.84 -24.91 24.99
C ARG A 927 0.69 -23.70 25.90
N TYR A 928 0.24 -22.59 25.33
CA TYR A 928 -0.14 -21.43 26.12
C TYR A 928 -1.39 -21.73 26.97
N THR A 929 -1.32 -21.40 28.26
CA THR A 929 -2.44 -21.58 29.20
C THR A 929 -2.66 -20.39 30.14
N GLY A 930 -1.99 -19.24 29.90
CA GLY A 930 -2.05 -18.07 30.79
C GLY A 930 -3.44 -17.41 30.81
N LYS A 931 -4.10 -17.32 29.65
CA LYS A 931 -5.42 -16.71 29.47
C LYS A 931 -6.25 -17.52 28.48
N THR A 932 -7.56 -17.55 28.69
CA THR A 932 -8.55 -18.14 27.78
C THR A 932 -9.24 -17.07 26.95
N LEU A 933 -9.83 -17.46 25.81
CA LEU A 933 -10.58 -16.53 24.96
C LEU A 933 -11.73 -15.83 25.70
N ASP A 934 -12.41 -16.52 26.62
CA ASP A 934 -13.52 -15.93 27.39
C ASP A 934 -13.04 -14.99 28.51
N GLN A 935 -11.86 -15.24 29.11
CA GLN A 935 -11.19 -14.25 29.96
C GLN A 935 -10.81 -13.00 29.16
N LEU A 936 -10.21 -13.17 27.98
CA LEU A 936 -9.84 -12.05 27.10
C LEU A 936 -11.08 -11.21 26.72
N LYS A 937 -12.18 -11.84 26.32
CA LYS A 937 -13.47 -11.15 26.07
C LYS A 937 -14.01 -10.43 27.31
N GLY A 938 -13.94 -11.05 28.49
CA GLY A 938 -14.35 -10.41 29.75
C GLY A 938 -13.45 -9.23 30.17
N GLU A 939 -12.23 -9.18 29.65
CA GLU A 939 -11.27 -8.08 29.83
C GLU A 939 -11.30 -7.03 28.71
N HIS A 940 -12.18 -7.16 27.70
CA HIS A 940 -12.26 -6.22 26.57
C HIS A 940 -12.70 -4.83 27.04
N VAL A 941 -12.02 -3.80 26.54
CA VAL A 941 -12.30 -2.39 26.83
C VAL A 941 -13.05 -1.81 25.64
N ALA A 942 -14.26 -1.28 25.88
CA ALA A 942 -15.03 -0.58 24.87
C ALA A 942 -14.66 0.91 24.82
N ASN A 943 -14.53 1.48 23.61
CA ASN A 943 -14.36 2.93 23.42
C ASN A 943 -15.72 3.65 23.23
N THR A 944 -16.64 3.44 24.18
CA THR A 944 -17.93 4.16 24.17
C THR A 944 -17.70 5.66 24.31
N ASP A 945 -18.47 6.45 23.55
CA ASP A 945 -18.40 7.92 23.52
C ASP A 945 -17.02 8.53 23.20
N ALA A 946 -16.13 7.75 22.54
CA ALA A 946 -14.75 8.12 22.21
C ALA A 946 -13.92 8.52 23.45
N LEU A 947 -14.08 7.77 24.54
CA LEU A 947 -13.33 7.91 25.79
C LEU A 947 -11.80 7.88 25.61
N TYR A 948 -11.29 7.08 24.67
CA TYR A 948 -9.87 6.93 24.33
C TYR A 948 -9.56 7.48 22.93
N THR A 949 -8.34 7.98 22.74
CA THR A 949 -7.85 8.46 21.44
C THR A 949 -7.93 7.35 20.39
N ALA A 950 -8.30 7.72 19.15
CA ALA A 950 -8.45 6.75 18.06
C ALA A 950 -7.17 5.91 17.83
N ALA A 951 -5.99 6.55 17.84
CA ALA A 951 -4.72 5.86 17.64
C ALA A 951 -4.42 4.81 18.72
N SER A 952 -4.59 5.16 20.01
CA SER A 952 -4.32 4.21 21.11
C SER A 952 -5.36 3.09 21.16
N TYR A 953 -6.62 3.39 20.83
CA TYR A 953 -7.67 2.39 20.78
C TYR A 953 -7.53 1.43 19.59
N ASP A 954 -7.14 1.90 18.41
CA ASP A 954 -6.90 1.04 17.25
C ASP A 954 -5.69 0.12 17.46
N ALA A 955 -4.65 0.59 18.15
CA ALA A 955 -3.51 -0.23 18.57
C ALA A 955 -3.95 -1.32 19.57
N TYR A 956 -4.72 -0.94 20.60
CA TYR A 956 -5.33 -1.86 21.56
C TYR A 956 -6.23 -2.91 20.90
N GLN A 957 -7.14 -2.48 20.03
CA GLN A 957 -8.08 -3.35 19.34
C GLN A 957 -7.35 -4.30 18.40
N THR A 958 -6.30 -3.85 17.71
CA THR A 958 -5.45 -4.72 16.87
C THR A 958 -4.80 -5.83 17.72
N ALA A 959 -4.18 -5.47 18.84
CA ALA A 959 -3.53 -6.44 19.73
C ALA A 959 -4.54 -7.40 20.39
N TYR A 960 -5.73 -6.90 20.74
CA TYR A 960 -6.85 -7.74 21.20
C TYR A 960 -7.31 -8.72 20.11
N ASP A 961 -7.52 -8.26 18.88
CA ASP A 961 -7.99 -9.09 17.76
C ASP A 961 -6.96 -10.16 17.39
N ASP A 962 -5.67 -9.81 17.34
CA ASP A 962 -4.57 -10.76 17.09
C ASP A 962 -4.52 -11.84 18.18
N PHE A 963 -4.64 -11.46 19.45
CA PHE A 963 -4.63 -12.42 20.56
C PHE A 963 -5.92 -13.26 20.61
N ALA A 964 -7.08 -12.66 20.33
CA ALA A 964 -8.36 -13.37 20.26
C ALA A 964 -8.40 -14.39 19.11
N ALA A 965 -7.82 -14.05 17.95
CA ALA A 965 -7.67 -14.97 16.83
C ALA A 965 -6.76 -16.15 17.20
N ALA A 966 -5.62 -15.90 17.85
CA ALA A 966 -4.72 -16.97 18.32
C ALA A 966 -5.37 -17.86 19.40
N LEU A 967 -6.14 -17.29 20.32
CA LEU A 967 -6.86 -18.04 21.36
C LEU A 967 -8.08 -18.83 20.83
N ALA A 968 -8.53 -18.58 19.60
CA ALA A 968 -9.53 -19.43 18.95
C ALA A 968 -9.00 -20.85 18.69
N ASP A 969 -7.67 -21.00 18.51
CA ASP A 969 -6.96 -22.29 18.54
C ASP A 969 -5.99 -22.38 19.73
N ALA A 970 -6.53 -22.18 20.94
CA ALA A 970 -5.79 -22.38 22.19
C ALA A 970 -5.34 -23.84 22.44
N GLY A 971 -5.70 -24.79 21.56
CA GLY A 971 -5.15 -26.15 21.51
C GLY A 971 -3.74 -26.17 20.92
N ASN A 972 -3.49 -25.35 19.89
CA ASN A 972 -2.21 -25.30 19.18
C ASN A 972 -1.37 -24.05 19.43
N LEU A 973 -1.90 -23.02 20.11
CA LEU A 973 -1.13 -21.83 20.49
C LEU A 973 0.10 -22.21 21.33
N ALA A 974 1.29 -22.05 20.73
CA ALA A 974 2.56 -22.26 21.41
C ALA A 974 2.73 -21.25 22.56
N LYS A 975 3.29 -21.71 23.68
CA LYS A 975 3.46 -20.91 24.90
C LYS A 975 4.18 -19.58 24.65
N ALA A 976 5.29 -19.59 23.91
CA ALA A 976 6.06 -18.38 23.62
C ALA A 976 5.29 -17.37 22.74
N ASP A 977 4.56 -17.84 21.72
CA ASP A 977 3.71 -16.96 20.90
C ASP A 977 2.53 -16.40 21.72
N GLY A 978 1.90 -17.23 22.57
CA GLY A 978 0.82 -16.79 23.45
C GLY A 978 1.25 -15.83 24.56
N GLU A 979 2.43 -16.05 25.16
CA GLU A 979 3.05 -15.12 26.11
C GLU A 979 3.42 -13.78 25.44
N ALA A 980 3.92 -13.82 24.19
CA ALA A 980 4.20 -12.61 23.41
C ALA A 980 2.92 -11.84 23.04
N LEU A 981 1.85 -12.54 22.64
CA LEU A 981 0.55 -11.93 22.35
C LEU A 981 -0.13 -11.36 23.61
N GLU A 982 -0.05 -12.06 24.75
CA GLU A 982 -0.53 -11.53 26.03
C GLU A 982 0.26 -10.28 26.44
N ALA A 983 1.59 -10.29 26.29
CA ALA A 983 2.42 -9.13 26.57
C ALA A 983 2.09 -7.94 25.64
N ALA A 984 1.88 -8.18 24.34
CA ALA A 984 1.49 -7.14 23.38
C ALA A 984 0.09 -6.57 23.71
N TYR A 985 -0.88 -7.43 24.02
CA TYR A 985 -2.21 -7.02 24.48
C TYR A 985 -2.14 -6.20 25.78
N ALA A 986 -1.38 -6.66 26.77
CA ALA A 986 -1.21 -5.97 28.05
C ALA A 986 -0.53 -4.60 27.87
N ALA A 987 0.52 -4.53 27.04
CA ALA A 987 1.19 -3.28 26.69
C ALA A 987 0.22 -2.30 26.00
N ALA A 988 -0.46 -2.73 24.94
CA ALA A 988 -1.41 -1.89 24.21
C ALA A 988 -2.60 -1.45 25.09
N LYS A 989 -3.07 -2.30 26.01
CA LYS A 989 -4.10 -1.96 27.01
C LYS A 989 -3.60 -0.94 28.03
N SER A 990 -2.33 -1.01 28.43
CA SER A 990 -1.71 -0.02 29.32
C SER A 990 -1.39 1.31 28.62
N GLY A 991 -1.20 1.30 27.30
CA GLY A 991 -1.01 2.47 26.45
C GLY A 991 -2.30 3.18 26.02
N LEU A 992 -3.48 2.68 26.43
CA LEU A 992 -4.76 3.34 26.17
C LEU A 992 -4.75 4.76 26.77
N THR A 993 -4.82 5.75 25.88
CA THR A 993 -4.75 7.17 26.23
C THR A 993 -6.13 7.78 26.16
N TYR A 994 -6.59 8.43 27.23
CA TYR A 994 -7.87 9.12 27.23
C TYR A 994 -7.89 10.25 26.20
N ASP A 995 -9.05 10.53 25.60
CA ASP A 995 -9.23 11.72 24.78
C ASP A 995 -9.03 12.99 25.64
N GLN A 996 -8.19 13.90 25.15
CA GLN A 996 -7.71 15.06 25.91
C GLN A 996 -8.64 16.27 25.80
N THR A 997 -9.74 16.19 25.05
CA THR A 997 -10.63 17.33 24.75
C THR A 997 -11.21 17.98 26.01
N GLU A 998 -11.67 17.21 26.99
CA GLU A 998 -12.22 17.79 28.24
C GLU A 998 -11.15 18.35 29.16
N ARG A 999 -9.94 17.77 29.18
CA ARG A 999 -8.79 18.34 29.88
C ARG A 999 -8.39 19.68 29.26
N ASP A 1000 -8.37 19.75 27.93
CA ASP A 1000 -8.02 20.96 27.18
C ASP A 1000 -9.08 22.07 27.36
N TYR A 1001 -10.38 21.72 27.38
CA TYR A 1001 -11.42 22.66 27.77
C TYR A 1001 -11.34 23.09 29.25
N ALA A 1002 -10.90 22.21 30.15
CA ALA A 1002 -10.62 22.57 31.54
C ALA A 1002 -9.45 23.56 31.64
N GLN A 1003 -8.38 23.36 30.89
CA GLN A 1003 -7.24 24.29 30.83
C GLN A 1003 -7.65 25.63 30.19
N LEU A 1004 -8.47 25.65 29.14
CA LEU A 1004 -9.06 26.87 28.59
C LEU A 1004 -9.91 27.61 29.63
N ALA A 1005 -10.74 26.90 30.39
CA ALA A 1005 -11.57 27.50 31.45
C ALA A 1005 -10.72 28.10 32.58
N LEU A 1006 -9.62 27.45 32.95
CA LEU A 1006 -8.63 27.96 33.90
C LEU A 1006 -7.93 29.23 33.36
N ASN A 1007 -7.50 29.23 32.10
CA ASN A 1007 -6.89 30.39 31.45
C ASN A 1007 -7.87 31.58 31.40
N ASP A 1008 -9.09 31.35 30.92
CA ASP A 1008 -10.13 32.38 30.79
C ASP A 1008 -10.62 32.91 32.16
N ALA A 1009 -10.41 32.17 33.24
CA ALA A 1009 -10.74 32.60 34.59
C ALA A 1009 -9.77 33.68 35.13
N ALA A 1010 -8.56 33.82 34.56
CA ALA A 1010 -7.56 34.80 34.99
C ALA A 1010 -7.99 36.28 34.79
N ARG A 1011 -9.04 36.53 33.98
CA ARG A 1011 -9.57 37.89 33.74
C ARG A 1011 -10.50 38.42 34.84
N TYR A 1012 -10.94 37.58 35.78
CA TYR A 1012 -11.83 38.00 36.86
C TYR A 1012 -11.02 38.57 38.03
N ASP A 1013 -11.44 39.74 38.53
CA ASP A 1013 -10.79 40.45 39.64
C ASP A 1013 -11.74 40.49 40.86
N GLY A 1014 -11.27 39.96 41.99
CA GLY A 1014 -12.02 39.89 43.25
C GLY A 1014 -12.38 41.24 43.87
N ALA A 1015 -11.72 42.33 43.46
CA ALA A 1015 -12.12 43.68 43.85
C ALA A 1015 -13.56 44.01 43.38
N GLN A 1016 -14.01 43.42 42.27
CA GLN A 1016 -15.30 43.71 41.64
C GLN A 1016 -16.49 42.94 42.24
N TYR A 1017 -16.25 41.87 43.00
CA TYR A 1017 -17.27 40.89 43.39
C TYR A 1017 -17.43 40.76 44.91
N THR A 1018 -18.62 40.36 45.37
CA THR A 1018 -18.87 40.13 46.80
C THR A 1018 -17.98 39.01 47.33
N ASP A 1019 -17.52 39.13 48.57
CA ASP A 1019 -16.52 38.20 49.13
C ASP A 1019 -17.04 36.75 49.12
N LYS A 1020 -18.33 36.55 49.38
CA LYS A 1020 -18.99 35.23 49.32
C LYS A 1020 -19.00 34.63 47.90
N SER A 1021 -19.34 35.40 46.87
CA SER A 1021 -19.32 34.88 45.49
C SER A 1021 -17.90 34.67 44.98
N TRP A 1022 -16.96 35.52 45.42
CA TRP A 1022 -15.55 35.39 45.09
C TRP A 1022 -14.91 34.15 45.73
N GLU A 1023 -15.22 33.86 47.00
CA GLU A 1023 -14.77 32.64 47.70
C GLU A 1023 -15.25 31.37 46.99
N ALA A 1024 -16.51 31.35 46.53
CA ALA A 1024 -17.06 30.23 45.76
C ALA A 1024 -16.34 30.03 44.41
N PHE A 1025 -16.08 31.13 43.68
CA PHE A 1025 -15.29 31.13 42.45
C PHE A 1025 -13.85 30.64 42.68
N GLN A 1026 -13.15 31.20 43.66
CA GLN A 1026 -11.78 30.78 44.01
C GLN A 1026 -11.72 29.30 44.38
N LYS A 1027 -12.67 28.80 45.18
CA LYS A 1027 -12.73 27.36 45.53
C LYS A 1027 -12.88 26.45 44.31
N ALA A 1028 -13.74 26.81 43.36
CA ALA A 1028 -13.92 26.04 42.13
C ALA A 1028 -12.68 26.14 41.21
N LEU A 1029 -12.07 27.32 41.13
CA LEU A 1029 -10.86 27.59 40.35
C LEU A 1029 -9.67 26.79 40.88
N THR A 1030 -9.43 26.79 42.19
CA THR A 1030 -8.38 26.00 42.85
C THR A 1030 -8.60 24.51 42.62
N ALA A 1031 -9.83 23.99 42.77
CA ALA A 1031 -10.12 22.58 42.54
C ALA A 1031 -9.81 22.13 41.09
N LEU A 1032 -10.12 22.97 40.10
CA LEU A 1032 -9.77 22.70 38.70
C LEU A 1032 -8.26 22.79 38.44
N ALA A 1033 -7.59 23.81 39.01
CA ALA A 1033 -6.16 24.02 38.86
C ALA A 1033 -5.32 22.91 39.53
N ASP A 1034 -5.73 22.46 40.72
CA ASP A 1034 -5.06 21.35 41.42
C ASP A 1034 -5.20 20.04 40.65
N GLN A 1035 -6.36 19.78 40.02
CA GLN A 1035 -6.56 18.60 39.16
C GLN A 1035 -5.65 18.65 37.91
N LEU A 1036 -5.62 19.77 37.19
CA LEU A 1036 -4.76 19.95 36.01
C LEU A 1036 -3.27 19.87 36.35
N LYS A 1037 -2.88 20.33 37.54
CA LYS A 1037 -1.51 20.25 38.04
C LYS A 1037 -1.12 18.85 38.52
N ALA A 1038 -2.06 18.11 39.13
CA ALA A 1038 -1.84 16.74 39.57
C ALA A 1038 -1.79 15.74 38.41
N ASP A 1039 -2.53 16.03 37.33
CA ASP A 1039 -2.55 15.21 36.11
C ASP A 1039 -2.19 16.04 34.86
N PRO A 1040 -0.88 16.35 34.68
CA PRO A 1040 -0.40 17.15 33.56
C PRO A 1040 -0.55 16.40 32.21
N ASN A 1041 -0.70 15.08 32.22
CA ASN A 1041 -0.73 14.23 31.02
C ASN A 1041 -2.14 13.70 30.67
N GLY A 1042 -3.18 14.04 31.45
CA GLY A 1042 -4.56 13.60 31.20
C GLY A 1042 -4.75 12.09 31.30
N THR A 1043 -4.16 11.50 32.34
CA THR A 1043 -4.32 10.10 32.75
C THR A 1043 -5.61 9.83 33.53
N VAL A 1044 -6.34 10.88 33.93
CA VAL A 1044 -7.63 10.84 34.62
C VAL A 1044 -8.78 10.88 33.61
N ASN A 1045 -9.88 10.19 33.95
CA ASN A 1045 -11.05 10.09 33.09
C ASN A 1045 -11.62 11.48 32.72
N PRO A 1046 -11.89 11.77 31.43
CA PRO A 1046 -12.44 13.03 30.92
C PRO A 1046 -13.66 13.59 31.69
N ALA A 1047 -14.50 12.72 32.26
CA ALA A 1047 -15.68 13.12 33.02
C ALA A 1047 -15.37 13.94 34.29
N GLU A 1048 -14.21 13.71 34.94
CA GLU A 1048 -13.82 14.49 36.13
C GLU A 1048 -13.42 15.93 35.76
N TYR A 1049 -12.75 16.12 34.62
CA TYR A 1049 -12.48 17.46 34.07
C TYR A 1049 -13.78 18.18 33.70
N ALA A 1050 -14.71 17.51 33.00
CA ALA A 1050 -16.01 18.08 32.63
C ALA A 1050 -16.82 18.53 33.86
N LYS A 1051 -16.79 17.74 34.94
CA LYS A 1051 -17.43 18.03 36.23
C LYS A 1051 -16.83 19.24 36.95
N LEU A 1052 -15.50 19.32 37.05
CA LEU A 1052 -14.82 20.48 37.65
C LEU A 1052 -15.00 21.75 36.80
N ARG A 1053 -14.95 21.63 35.48
CA ARG A 1053 -15.25 22.70 34.51
C ARG A 1053 -16.68 23.23 34.66
N THR A 1054 -17.65 22.35 34.86
CA THR A 1054 -19.05 22.73 35.15
C THR A 1054 -19.15 23.48 36.48
N ALA A 1055 -18.49 22.99 37.54
CA ALA A 1055 -18.49 23.67 38.84
C ALA A 1055 -17.86 25.07 38.79
N LEU A 1056 -16.80 25.27 37.99
CA LEU A 1056 -16.22 26.60 37.75
C LEU A 1056 -17.18 27.50 36.94
N ALA A 1057 -17.84 26.96 35.90
CA ALA A 1057 -18.82 27.71 35.12
C ALA A 1057 -20.02 28.18 35.98
N ASP A 1058 -20.55 27.31 36.84
CA ASP A 1058 -21.61 27.64 37.80
C ASP A 1058 -21.15 28.70 38.81
N ALA A 1059 -19.91 28.61 39.30
CA ALA A 1059 -19.35 29.60 40.22
C ALA A 1059 -19.11 30.97 39.55
N ILE A 1060 -18.70 30.98 38.27
CA ILE A 1060 -18.63 32.19 37.44
C ILE A 1060 -20.02 32.81 37.23
N ALA A 1061 -21.03 31.99 36.93
CA ALA A 1061 -22.42 32.46 36.79
C ALA A 1061 -23.00 33.00 38.12
N GLY A 1062 -22.50 32.50 39.26
CA GLY A 1062 -22.82 32.98 40.60
C GLY A 1062 -22.03 34.21 41.08
N LEU A 1063 -21.16 34.81 40.25
CA LEU A 1063 -20.42 36.01 40.61
C LEU A 1063 -21.35 37.24 40.74
N THR A 1064 -21.51 37.73 41.98
CA THR A 1064 -22.29 38.92 42.29
C THR A 1064 -21.36 40.11 42.44
N LYS A 1065 -21.58 41.21 41.71
CA LYS A 1065 -20.78 42.43 41.85
C LYS A 1065 -20.98 43.08 43.23
N LYS A 1066 -19.96 43.76 43.74
CA LYS A 1066 -20.11 44.71 44.86
C LYS A 1066 -20.95 45.90 44.37
N ASP A 1067 -21.92 46.35 45.16
CA ASP A 1067 -22.77 47.49 44.79
C ASP A 1067 -21.93 48.77 44.74
N ASP A 1068 -22.00 49.53 43.63
CA ASP A 1068 -21.34 50.84 43.47
C ASP A 1068 -21.92 51.95 44.39
N ASN A 1069 -22.88 51.61 45.26
CA ASN A 1069 -23.58 52.53 46.14
C ASN A 1069 -22.88 52.72 47.49
N ASN A 1070 -21.66 53.28 47.47
CA ASN A 1070 -21.12 53.93 48.66
C ASN A 1070 -20.20 55.14 48.35
N LYS A 1071 -20.78 56.21 47.79
CA LYS A 1071 -20.22 57.56 47.90
C LYS A 1071 -20.81 58.26 49.12
N PRO A 1072 -20.01 58.69 50.11
CA PRO A 1072 -20.49 59.48 51.25
C PRO A 1072 -20.53 60.98 50.93
N GLY A 1073 -21.61 61.67 51.32
CA GLY A 1073 -21.63 63.14 51.50
C GLY A 1073 -22.79 63.91 50.85
N GLU A 1074 -23.68 64.45 51.70
CA GLU A 1074 -24.47 65.71 51.59
C GLU A 1074 -25.41 65.91 50.36
N ASN A 1075 -26.63 66.45 50.45
CA ASN A 1075 -27.23 67.44 51.37
C ASN A 1075 -28.77 67.17 51.48
N PRO A 1076 -29.52 67.67 52.49
CA PRO A 1076 -30.86 67.17 52.80
C PRO A 1076 -32.01 67.95 52.15
N ASN A 1077 -33.15 67.28 51.95
CA ASN A 1077 -34.44 67.87 52.28
C ASN A 1077 -35.52 66.80 52.51
N LYS A 1078 -36.07 66.76 53.73
CA LYS A 1078 -37.33 66.08 54.06
C LYS A 1078 -38.36 67.18 54.35
N PRO A 1079 -39.63 66.99 53.97
CA PRO A 1079 -40.63 67.05 55.04
C PRO A 1079 -41.69 65.94 54.96
N GLU A 1080 -41.92 65.37 56.13
CA GLU A 1080 -43.13 64.69 56.60
C GLU A 1080 -43.78 65.61 57.67
N PRO A 1081 -44.99 65.36 58.21
CA PRO A 1081 -46.13 64.56 57.71
C PRO A 1081 -47.54 65.19 57.96
N ASN A 1082 -48.60 64.43 57.62
CA ASN A 1082 -49.92 64.26 58.30
C ASN A 1082 -51.24 64.95 57.81
N LYS A 1083 -52.19 64.08 57.40
CA LYS A 1083 -53.66 64.01 57.71
C LYS A 1083 -54.66 65.01 57.06
N PRO A 1084 -56.01 64.74 57.05
CA PRO A 1084 -56.76 63.45 56.99
C PRO A 1084 -58.12 63.42 56.20
N GLY A 1085 -58.63 62.22 55.82
CA GLY A 1085 -60.06 61.88 55.60
C GLY A 1085 -60.77 62.43 54.33
N GLN A 1086 -61.84 61.87 53.75
CA GLN A 1086 -62.72 60.68 53.93
C GLN A 1086 -63.08 60.13 52.50
N GLY A 1087 -63.64 58.95 52.24
CA GLY A 1087 -64.00 57.77 53.06
C GLY A 1087 -64.90 56.76 52.30
N GLY A 1088 -64.90 55.49 52.73
CA GLY A 1088 -65.87 54.43 52.35
C GLY A 1088 -65.46 53.49 51.18
N GLY A 1089 -65.52 52.15 51.26
CA GLY A 1089 -65.72 51.25 52.41
C GLY A 1089 -66.60 50.02 52.09
N GLY A 1090 -66.04 48.79 52.03
CA GLY A 1090 -66.85 47.57 51.78
C GLY A 1090 -66.12 46.21 51.63
N ASN A 1091 -65.66 45.62 52.74
CA ASN A 1091 -65.48 44.19 53.06
C ASN A 1091 -64.68 43.16 52.20
N ASN A 1092 -63.67 42.54 52.87
CA ASN A 1092 -63.41 41.10 53.12
C ASN A 1092 -63.38 40.07 51.95
N GLY A 1093 -62.49 39.04 51.92
CA GLY A 1093 -61.43 38.61 52.83
C GLY A 1093 -60.76 37.28 52.36
N LYS A 1094 -59.55 36.96 52.87
CA LYS A 1094 -58.81 35.67 52.64
C LYS A 1094 -59.47 34.49 53.42
N PRO A 1095 -59.11 33.17 53.24
CA PRO A 1095 -57.77 32.65 52.91
C PRO A 1095 -57.65 31.33 52.06
N THR A 1096 -56.39 30.99 51.73
CA THR A 1096 -55.74 29.66 51.49
C THR A 1096 -56.54 28.36 51.28
N THR A 1097 -56.15 27.55 50.25
CA THR A 1097 -55.58 26.18 50.41
C THR A 1097 -55.04 25.57 49.09
N LYS A 1098 -53.91 24.84 49.18
CA LYS A 1098 -53.44 23.74 48.27
C LYS A 1098 -53.86 22.39 48.94
N PRO A 1099 -53.67 21.16 48.40
CA PRO A 1099 -53.00 20.73 47.15
C PRO A 1099 -53.69 19.52 46.41
N THR A 1100 -52.93 18.85 45.52
CA THR A 1100 -52.97 17.41 45.10
C THR A 1100 -53.61 16.92 43.77
N LYS A 1101 -52.68 16.58 42.84
CA LYS A 1101 -52.59 15.33 42.03
C LYS A 1101 -53.56 15.10 40.82
N PRO A 1102 -53.26 14.13 39.89
CA PRO A 1102 -53.31 14.42 38.43
C PRO A 1102 -54.06 13.36 37.58
N ALA A 1103 -54.14 13.57 36.25
CA ALA A 1103 -53.86 12.56 35.19
C ALA A 1103 -54.22 13.04 33.75
N ALA A 1104 -53.68 12.34 32.75
CA ALA A 1104 -54.21 12.09 31.39
C ALA A 1104 -54.36 13.24 30.34
N LYS A 1105 -53.31 13.39 29.52
CA LYS A 1105 -53.24 13.16 28.03
C LYS A 1105 -54.50 12.61 27.30
N PRO A 1106 -54.57 12.63 25.93
CA PRO A 1106 -53.83 13.43 24.91
C PRO A 1106 -54.65 13.87 23.64
N ASN A 1107 -53.94 14.29 22.58
CA ASN A 1107 -54.32 14.35 21.14
C ASN A 1107 -55.26 15.51 20.69
N GLN A 1108 -55.25 16.04 19.45
CA GLN A 1108 -54.36 16.04 18.26
C GLN A 1108 -54.90 17.12 17.27
N SER A 1109 -54.26 17.59 16.18
CA SER A 1109 -52.86 17.96 15.87
C SER A 1109 -52.77 18.40 14.39
N GLY A 1110 -52.03 19.47 14.02
CA GLY A 1110 -51.67 19.69 12.60
C GLY A 1110 -51.26 21.11 12.18
N SER A 1111 -50.04 21.26 11.64
CA SER A 1111 -49.62 22.43 10.86
C SER A 1111 -48.40 22.17 9.95
N GLN A 1112 -48.61 22.40 8.64
CA GLN A 1112 -47.71 23.02 7.65
C GLN A 1112 -46.33 22.45 7.22
N GLN A 1113 -46.09 22.56 5.89
CA GLN A 1113 -44.81 22.80 5.16
C GLN A 1113 -43.71 21.72 5.28
N GLY A 1114 -42.74 21.56 4.37
CA GLY A 1114 -42.52 22.19 3.06
C GLY A 1114 -41.04 22.48 2.78
N GLY A 1115 -40.40 21.71 1.88
CA GLY A 1115 -39.13 22.12 1.23
C GLY A 1115 -37.91 21.18 1.36
N LYS A 1116 -37.21 21.03 0.22
CA LYS A 1116 -35.77 20.75 -0.03
C LYS A 1116 -35.03 19.69 0.81
N LEU A 1117 -34.42 18.73 0.10
CA LEU A 1117 -33.37 17.84 0.62
C LEU A 1117 -31.99 18.30 0.13
N SER A 1118 -31.03 18.37 1.06
CA SER A 1118 -29.60 18.52 0.81
C SER A 1118 -28.81 17.58 1.71
N ALA A 1119 -27.90 16.83 1.13
CA ALA A 1119 -26.59 16.38 1.64
C ALA A 1119 -26.38 16.00 3.13
N THR A 1120 -25.70 14.85 3.30
CA THR A 1120 -24.77 14.46 4.39
C THR A 1120 -25.31 14.11 5.78
N GLY A 1121 -24.63 13.14 6.42
CA GLY A 1121 -24.65 12.93 7.88
C GLY A 1121 -24.98 11.49 8.28
N ALA A 1122 -23.97 10.66 8.51
CA ALA A 1122 -24.14 9.33 9.10
C ALA A 1122 -24.21 9.40 10.63
N SER A 1123 -24.97 8.50 11.25
CA SER A 1123 -24.66 7.98 12.58
C SER A 1123 -25.19 6.55 12.73
N VAL A 1124 -24.37 5.70 13.36
CA VAL A 1124 -24.64 4.29 13.61
C VAL A 1124 -25.04 4.13 15.07
N THR A 1125 -26.13 3.40 15.35
CA THR A 1125 -26.20 2.38 16.42
C THR A 1125 -27.60 1.74 16.47
N GLY A 1126 -27.66 0.42 16.69
CA GLY A 1126 -28.93 -0.30 16.75
C GLY A 1126 -28.83 -1.81 16.48
N ILE A 1127 -27.78 -2.49 16.96
CA ILE A 1127 -27.71 -3.95 16.89
C ILE A 1127 -28.74 -4.53 17.86
N ALA A 1128 -29.63 -5.39 17.36
CA ALA A 1128 -30.44 -6.29 18.16
C ALA A 1128 -30.25 -7.73 17.66
N PHE A 1129 -29.69 -8.58 18.51
CA PHE A 1129 -29.50 -10.00 18.25
C PHE A 1129 -30.84 -10.76 18.23
N ALA A 1130 -31.01 -11.66 17.25
CA ALA A 1130 -31.89 -12.83 17.37
C ALA A 1130 -31.41 -13.95 16.44
N VAL A 1131 -30.71 -14.95 17.00
CA VAL A 1131 -30.27 -16.16 16.29
C VAL A 1131 -31.23 -17.30 16.58
N VAL A 1132 -31.84 -17.92 15.55
CA VAL A 1132 -32.44 -19.27 15.67
C VAL A 1132 -32.29 -20.08 14.37
N ALA A 1133 -31.46 -21.12 14.47
CA ALA A 1133 -31.52 -22.46 13.83
C ALA A 1133 -31.39 -22.67 12.30
N LEU A 1134 -30.79 -23.83 12.01
CA LEU A 1134 -30.28 -24.36 10.73
C LEU A 1134 -31.26 -25.25 9.95
N ALA A 1135 -30.91 -25.43 8.66
CA ALA A 1135 -31.06 -26.64 7.81
C ALA A 1135 -32.43 -27.02 7.19
N ALA A 1136 -32.48 -26.99 5.85
CA ALA A 1136 -32.68 -28.19 4.99
C ALA A 1136 -32.43 -27.85 3.50
N ALA A 1137 -32.10 -28.86 2.69
CA ALA A 1137 -31.66 -28.71 1.28
C ALA A 1137 -32.81 -28.60 0.26
N GLY A 1138 -32.52 -28.07 -0.94
CA GLY A 1138 -33.44 -28.02 -2.08
C GLY A 1138 -32.73 -27.71 -3.41
N ILE A 1139 -32.86 -28.61 -4.40
CA ILE A 1139 -32.13 -28.60 -5.67
C ILE A 1139 -32.89 -27.82 -6.78
N ALA A 1140 -32.11 -27.28 -7.74
CA ALA A 1140 -32.47 -26.83 -9.10
C ALA A 1140 -33.24 -25.52 -9.30
N ALA A 1141 -32.66 -24.64 -10.15
CA ALA A 1141 -33.27 -24.24 -11.42
C ALA A 1141 -32.25 -23.54 -12.34
N THR A 1142 -31.67 -24.27 -13.30
CA THR A 1142 -31.01 -23.67 -14.46
C THR A 1142 -32.06 -23.38 -15.54
N ALA A 1143 -32.16 -22.13 -16.00
CA ALA A 1143 -32.49 -21.67 -17.37
C ALA A 1143 -33.48 -20.48 -17.46
N LEU A 1144 -33.19 -19.58 -18.42
CA LEU A 1144 -34.01 -18.46 -18.93
C LEU A 1144 -34.10 -17.23 -17.98
N ARG A 1145 -33.97 -15.97 -18.44
CA ARG A 1145 -33.70 -15.44 -19.80
C ARG A 1145 -33.24 -13.95 -19.74
N LYS A 1146 -32.24 -13.62 -20.57
CA LYS A 1146 -32.07 -12.40 -21.39
C LYS A 1146 -32.76 -11.07 -21.00
N ARG A 1147 -31.94 -9.99 -21.06
CA ARG A 1147 -32.25 -8.56 -21.30
C ARG A 1147 -32.88 -7.76 -20.14
N ALA A 1148 -32.03 -7.02 -19.43
CA ALA A 1148 -31.85 -5.59 -19.69
C ALA A 1148 -30.34 -5.32 -19.81
#